data_AF-A0A2T3CUA3-F1
#
_entry.id   AF-A0A2T3CUA3-F1
#
_cell.length_a   1.000
_cell.length_b   1.000
_cell.length_c   1.000
_cell.angle_alpha   90.00
_cell.angle_beta   90.00
_cell.angle_gamma   90.00
#
_symmetry.space_group_name_H-M   'P 1'
#
loop_
_entity.id
_entity.type
_entity.pdbx_description
1 polymer ?
#
loop_
_entity_poly.entity_id
_entity_poly.type
_entity_poly.pdbx_seq_one_letter_code
_entity_poly.pdbx_strand_id
1 'polypeptide(L)'
;MSSLDSVPRNKAHDSTAISEVLEQSDWFCHAVDFDPRSGQALPQSLSVFLARIEGYSPPETGSPYRDRLWRITEHCSAAVDRLVHCLNEAPRREHALLPAHAVRELDANSFIKLSNRPGRTLREKLAGNPYLQGVRRSQSVDLPENRLFKACMVRLAQYLELCVERHEHQNDLLLTILSWLRSGEARDIGRWENLPPNNTLLSHRDYRQVWDAWRWLQSLEDDTARDLSEVHARRQTRHRWITYSRIWSEGRHCLADMPVFFDFDTFEIRPWFNSVAMQSVQEKIKRGARIEIHTPVCVDLATSLPRYAAGKMARHLPGSFAWQQWQGEDAEVALDLFTSDAIYRHPQVTTLFPTDLFFSQAAHEHLERAAHAFTGRLQEMFRHDTLIWLVPDVLNDFELDVTRRNLNARFQGAVPLPRSIAAAIQHVDYSKVSAGYPIVVIDNVGGKTCVTKLVARLDPALKDKLPETRGFYWERHPSVIISDTPADESEPGCAITSIDGQNQWQPPAIAARPPALDNSVLKQDPRIGGFAFAITVTQSPVSGGLHFHTLQQRAGDIPLWRDEIPELTIKVFKDGRPQRFQLVSRGTTVTPIRGRPVSIEVKEDFTLPADRPFYQFPLFLGDSREDLGYSARLDSCAFPLKESVDCALHLTFEYGADAPYQLTFMPRNGAFAQVQATWRRTRDLVVTDAPAPEYPAPMAWADLRHLPKPGSSETTDLLNWITRAIARLDQDIYIRPKARAKAVINKEWRPDKNGGYFTFATTSATQERVFVHQKNILDGHVYTDFGVGDTISYERHEQGGKCSGRRVAGEYHEEVERLKRFDETTSKNLVIQIRKSVYYPIIQIWRDGRSIDDIDCPGVFAKAARSNIDYLVSLLQENDFPTSVKSVILVLMCCMHKDVPRGFIQHLSGQLENGSIRNPQAIGFALGRLDQPWQRALFSGLMRNITESVLRTFACAIWRDRHFVEQFEATQMTMVLKSLNLALGQINPCPGIKGADDNRAAVNWMRTTTELLELLLGVLRTRDAADMQLRMLLQPHQQITKALARSVERVSELVAQSTVALSCRVQINIEKPEGDHTPDLLFALRLYLTGDDGANAIHITRISDSQDA
;
A
#
# COMPACT_ATOMS: atom_id res chain seq x y z
N MET A 1 29.22 37.60 49.35
CA MET A 1 30.56 38.03 49.82
C MET A 1 30.97 37.20 51.03
N SER A 2 32.01 36.36 50.92
CA SER A 2 33.17 36.27 51.84
C SER A 2 33.99 34.99 51.55
N SER A 3 35.31 35.18 51.49
CA SER A 3 36.42 34.21 51.41
C SER A 3 36.66 33.46 50.09
N LEU A 4 37.45 34.08 49.21
CA LEU A 4 38.39 33.39 48.33
C LEU A 4 39.62 34.30 48.16
N ASP A 5 40.57 34.17 49.09
CA ASP A 5 41.93 34.66 48.92
C ASP A 5 42.86 33.47 49.13
N SER A 6 43.37 32.92 48.03
CA SER A 6 44.75 32.41 47.90
C SER A 6 44.91 31.63 46.58
N VAL A 7 45.49 32.28 45.57
CA VAL A 7 46.55 31.80 44.64
C VAL A 7 46.76 32.96 43.64
N PRO A 8 47.99 33.46 43.41
CA PRO A 8 48.23 34.41 42.32
C PRO A 8 48.10 33.66 40.99
N ARG A 9 46.88 33.54 40.47
CA ARG A 9 46.66 33.14 39.07
C ARG A 9 47.25 34.23 38.18
N ASN A 10 48.02 33.79 37.19
CA ASN A 10 48.78 34.66 36.30
C ASN A 10 47.79 35.43 35.41
N LYS A 11 47.33 36.63 35.83
CA LYS A 11 46.24 37.40 35.20
C LYS A 11 46.36 37.58 33.68
N ALA A 12 47.57 37.63 33.14
CA ALA A 12 47.82 37.74 31.71
C ALA A 12 47.50 36.44 30.93
N HIS A 13 47.70 35.28 31.55
CA HIS A 13 47.40 33.98 30.94
C HIS A 13 45.89 33.71 30.91
N ASP A 14 45.18 34.08 31.98
CA ASP A 14 43.71 33.98 32.06
C ASP A 14 43.04 34.93 31.05
N SER A 15 43.55 36.16 30.90
CA SER A 15 43.02 37.12 29.91
C SER A 15 43.14 36.63 28.46
N THR A 16 44.24 35.96 28.13
CA THR A 16 44.47 35.40 26.78
C THR A 16 43.53 34.21 26.51
N ALA A 17 43.37 33.31 27.48
CA ALA A 17 42.48 32.15 27.35
C ALA A 17 41.01 32.56 27.22
N ILE A 18 40.57 33.59 27.95
CA ILE A 18 39.21 34.16 27.84
C ILE A 18 38.97 34.72 26.44
N SER A 19 39.90 35.53 25.93
CA SER A 19 39.76 36.09 24.58
C SER A 19 39.66 35.01 23.51
N GLU A 20 40.42 33.92 23.67
CA GLU A 20 40.41 32.81 22.73
C GLU A 20 39.08 32.04 22.76
N VAL A 21 38.51 31.76 23.93
CA VAL A 21 37.22 31.10 24.06
C VAL A 21 36.08 31.93 23.45
N LEU A 22 36.14 33.25 23.60
CA LEU A 22 35.18 34.16 22.98
C LEU A 22 35.29 34.13 21.44
N GLU A 23 36.50 34.18 20.89
CA GLU A 23 36.70 34.05 19.44
C GLU A 23 36.26 32.67 18.91
N GLN A 24 36.54 31.60 19.66
CA GLN A 24 36.08 30.25 19.31
C GLN A 24 34.55 30.15 19.29
N SER A 25 33.88 30.76 20.28
CA SER A 25 32.40 30.78 20.36
C SER A 25 31.80 31.58 19.22
N ASP A 26 32.38 32.73 18.90
CA ASP A 26 31.94 33.58 17.79
C ASP A 26 32.11 32.90 16.43
N TRP A 27 33.28 32.27 16.22
CA TRP A 27 33.54 31.42 15.06
C TRP A 27 32.50 30.32 14.90
N PHE A 28 32.14 29.63 15.98
CA PHE A 28 31.12 28.58 15.94
C PHE A 28 29.74 29.15 15.61
N CYS A 29 29.34 30.25 16.26
CA CYS A 29 28.08 30.93 16.01
C CYS A 29 27.97 31.52 14.60
N HIS A 30 29.10 31.83 13.96
CA HIS A 30 29.14 32.23 12.55
C HIS A 30 28.99 31.02 11.61
N ALA A 31 29.66 29.91 11.93
CA ALA A 31 29.71 28.74 11.07
C ALA A 31 28.41 27.92 11.06
N VAL A 32 27.60 28.00 12.12
CA VAL A 32 26.47 27.09 12.38
C VAL A 32 25.12 27.81 12.37
N ASP A 33 24.08 27.15 11.83
CA ASP A 33 22.68 27.59 11.96
C ASP A 33 22.03 27.02 13.22
N PHE A 34 21.07 27.74 13.77
CA PHE A 34 20.34 27.31 14.96
C PHE A 34 18.83 27.41 14.74
N ASP A 35 18.10 26.44 15.28
CA ASP A 35 16.65 26.43 15.23
C ASP A 35 16.08 27.60 16.04
N PRO A 36 15.31 28.54 15.45
CA PRO A 36 14.70 29.64 16.18
C PRO A 36 13.74 29.17 17.29
N ARG A 37 13.18 27.95 17.19
CA ARG A 37 12.22 27.42 18.18
C ARG A 37 12.89 26.77 19.37
N SER A 38 13.85 25.88 19.17
CA SER A 38 14.54 25.15 20.25
C SER A 38 15.89 25.76 20.65
N GLY A 39 16.47 26.62 19.82
CA GLY A 39 17.82 27.14 19.93
C GLY A 39 18.93 26.08 19.79
N GLN A 40 18.60 24.86 19.40
CA GLN A 40 19.58 23.82 19.11
C GLN A 40 20.27 24.08 17.77
N ALA A 41 21.52 23.63 17.64
CA ALA A 41 22.24 23.74 16.39
C ALA A 41 21.64 22.78 15.35
N LEU A 42 21.43 23.28 14.13
CA LEU A 42 20.85 22.52 13.03
C LEU A 42 21.94 21.78 12.26
N PRO A 43 21.72 20.51 11.87
CA PRO A 43 22.60 19.83 10.94
C PRO A 43 22.71 20.61 9.62
N GLN A 44 23.92 20.66 9.06
CA GLN A 44 24.18 21.32 7.78
C GLN A 44 24.99 20.40 6.86
N SER A 45 24.95 20.66 5.56
CA SER A 45 25.88 20.01 4.62
C SER A 45 27.31 20.44 4.93
N LEU A 46 28.26 19.53 4.75
CA LEU A 46 29.69 19.79 4.89
C LEU A 46 30.12 21.00 4.05
N SER A 47 29.68 21.10 2.80
CA SER A 47 30.11 22.21 1.92
C SER A 47 29.63 23.56 2.42
N VAL A 48 28.38 23.67 2.90
CA VAL A 48 27.84 24.92 3.48
C VAL A 48 28.62 25.31 4.73
N PHE A 49 28.89 24.34 5.61
CA PHE A 49 29.67 24.58 6.83
C PHE A 49 31.09 25.06 6.51
N LEU A 50 31.79 24.42 5.58
CA LEU A 50 33.14 24.82 5.17
C LEU A 50 33.18 26.20 4.50
N ALA A 51 32.15 26.55 3.72
CA ALA A 51 31.99 27.86 3.10
C ALA A 51 31.81 28.97 4.14
N ARG A 52 31.05 28.73 5.21
CA ARG A 52 30.88 29.71 6.30
C ARG A 52 32.15 29.90 7.11
N ILE A 53 32.94 28.85 7.32
CA ILE A 53 34.25 28.98 7.95
C ILE A 53 35.18 29.88 7.11
N GLU A 54 35.15 29.74 5.79
CA GLU A 54 35.98 30.54 4.88
C GLU A 54 35.60 32.03 4.92
N GLY A 55 34.30 32.34 5.03
CA GLY A 55 33.79 33.70 5.19
C GLY A 55 33.98 34.32 6.58
N TYR A 56 34.49 33.58 7.56
CA TYR A 56 34.64 34.08 8.93
C TYR A 56 35.80 35.08 9.05
N SER A 57 35.52 36.22 9.65
CA SER A 57 36.52 37.17 10.14
C SER A 57 36.21 37.50 11.60
N PRO A 58 37.20 37.47 12.51
CA PRO A 58 36.97 37.88 13.89
C PRO A 58 36.43 39.32 13.98
N PRO A 59 35.59 39.64 14.98
CA PRO A 59 35.12 40.99 15.23
C PRO A 59 36.28 41.99 15.38
N GLU A 60 36.10 43.21 14.87
CA GLU A 60 37.08 44.30 15.06
C GLU A 60 37.27 44.62 16.56
N THR A 61 38.40 45.21 16.92
CA THR A 61 38.68 45.57 18.32
C THR A 61 37.61 46.53 18.87
N GLY A 62 36.85 46.08 19.88
CA GLY A 62 35.73 46.82 20.46
C GLY A 62 34.35 46.40 19.93
N SER A 63 34.29 45.62 18.85
CA SER A 63 33.09 44.90 18.44
C SER A 63 32.90 43.65 19.29
N PRO A 64 31.66 43.27 19.59
CA PRO A 64 31.41 42.16 20.49
C PRO A 64 31.43 40.79 19.82
N TYR A 65 31.83 39.80 20.59
CA TYR A 65 31.75 38.39 20.21
C TYR A 65 30.34 37.83 20.43
N ARG A 66 29.93 36.89 19.58
CA ARG A 66 28.76 36.03 19.78
C ARG A 66 29.13 34.91 20.75
N ASP A 67 28.75 35.07 22.01
CA ASP A 67 29.02 34.13 23.11
C ASP A 67 27.73 33.45 23.62
N ARG A 68 27.82 32.72 24.74
CA ARG A 68 26.66 32.05 25.36
C ARG A 68 25.56 33.04 25.75
N LEU A 69 25.92 34.22 26.27
CA LEU A 69 24.94 35.23 26.63
C LEU A 69 24.25 35.79 25.37
N TRP A 70 25.01 36.02 24.29
CA TRP A 70 24.45 36.37 22.99
C TRP A 70 23.46 35.33 22.48
N ARG A 71 23.78 34.04 22.56
CA ARG A 71 22.87 32.94 22.18
C ARG A 71 21.56 32.95 22.97
N ILE A 72 21.64 33.19 24.29
CA ILE A 72 20.47 33.33 25.15
C ILE A 72 19.62 34.51 24.71
N THR A 73 20.25 35.67 24.46
CA THR A 73 19.53 36.88 24.02
C THR A 73 18.87 36.69 22.67
N GLU A 74 19.58 36.15 21.68
CA GLU A 74 19.08 35.90 20.32
C GLU A 74 17.87 34.95 20.34
N HIS A 75 17.92 33.90 21.16
CA HIS A 75 16.86 32.91 21.25
C HIS A 75 15.55 33.47 21.82
N CYS A 76 15.62 34.33 22.85
CA CYS A 76 14.43 34.79 23.56
C CYS A 76 13.95 36.19 23.16
N SER A 77 14.76 37.00 22.46
CA SER A 77 14.47 38.41 22.15
C SER A 77 13.06 38.62 21.56
N ALA A 78 12.71 37.89 20.50
CA ALA A 78 11.41 38.00 19.86
C ALA A 78 10.24 37.54 20.76
N ALA A 79 10.46 36.57 21.66
CA ALA A 79 9.45 36.16 22.64
C ALA A 79 9.28 37.21 23.74
N VAL A 80 10.38 37.82 24.20
CA VAL A 80 10.36 38.92 25.16
C VAL A 80 9.54 40.08 24.60
N ASP A 81 9.82 40.53 23.38
CA ASP A 81 9.10 41.63 22.73
C ASP A 81 7.59 41.40 22.65
N ARG A 82 7.14 40.16 22.43
CA ARG A 82 5.71 39.82 22.42
C ARG A 82 5.13 39.77 23.83
N LEU A 83 5.83 39.12 24.76
CA LEU A 83 5.32 38.89 26.11
C LEU A 83 5.29 40.15 26.97
N VAL A 84 6.18 41.12 26.76
CA VAL A 84 6.11 42.41 27.47
C VAL A 84 4.84 43.21 27.15
N HIS A 85 4.15 42.89 26.05
CA HIS A 85 2.91 43.54 25.64
C HIS A 85 1.66 42.64 25.76
N CYS A 86 1.84 41.32 25.83
CA CYS A 86 0.76 40.33 25.78
C CYS A 86 1.02 39.17 26.78
N LEU A 87 1.01 39.45 28.08
CA LEU A 87 1.10 38.40 29.10
C LEU A 87 -0.17 37.56 29.15
N ASN A 88 -0.04 36.29 29.51
CA ASN A 88 -1.20 35.46 29.84
C ASN A 88 -1.94 36.01 31.07
N GLU A 89 -3.26 35.94 31.02
CA GLU A 89 -4.14 36.32 32.12
C GLU A 89 -5.07 35.15 32.48
N ALA A 90 -5.33 34.98 33.77
CA ALA A 90 -6.38 34.07 34.22
C ALA A 90 -7.34 34.78 35.21
N PRO A 91 -8.64 34.42 35.19
CA PRO A 91 -9.61 35.02 36.09
C PRO A 91 -9.30 34.63 37.54
N ARG A 92 -8.92 35.61 38.34
CA ARG A 92 -8.73 35.47 39.79
C ARG A 92 -9.99 35.90 40.51
N ARG A 93 -10.43 35.07 41.47
CA ARG A 93 -11.53 35.39 42.37
C ARG A 93 -10.95 36.06 43.61
N GLU A 94 -11.38 37.29 43.88
CA GLU A 94 -11.06 38.01 45.11
C GLU A 94 -12.34 38.47 45.81
N HIS A 95 -12.28 38.62 47.13
CA HIS A 95 -13.40 39.13 47.91
C HIS A 95 -13.23 40.62 48.18
N ALA A 96 -13.87 41.46 47.37
CA ALA A 96 -13.81 42.91 47.51
C ALA A 96 -15.10 43.47 48.13
N LEU A 97 -14.97 44.61 48.83
CA LEU A 97 -16.11 45.42 49.27
C LEU A 97 -16.61 46.22 48.05
N LEU A 98 -17.77 45.84 47.53
CA LEU A 98 -18.38 46.40 46.33
C LEU A 98 -19.72 47.04 46.68
N PRO A 99 -20.12 48.15 46.03
CA PRO A 99 -21.50 48.63 46.12
C PRO A 99 -22.48 47.51 45.79
N ALA A 100 -23.62 47.44 46.48
CA ALA A 100 -24.58 46.34 46.33
C ALA A 100 -25.05 46.16 44.87
N HIS A 101 -25.11 47.24 44.08
CA HIS A 101 -25.44 47.19 42.65
C HIS A 101 -24.33 46.61 41.76
N ALA A 102 -23.08 46.57 42.23
CA ALA A 102 -21.92 46.08 41.49
C ALA A 102 -21.55 44.63 41.84
N VAL A 103 -22.23 44.02 42.82
CA VAL A 103 -22.03 42.62 43.20
C VAL A 103 -22.77 41.69 42.24
N ARG A 104 -22.01 40.88 41.49
CA ARG A 104 -22.55 39.91 40.53
C ARG A 104 -22.62 38.47 41.06
N GLU A 105 -21.82 38.15 42.08
CA GLU A 105 -21.70 36.81 42.66
C GLU A 105 -21.52 36.92 44.18
N LEU A 106 -22.30 36.15 44.93
CA LEU A 106 -22.23 36.04 46.39
C LEU A 106 -21.99 34.57 46.75
N ASP A 107 -21.04 34.33 47.63
CA ASP A 107 -20.68 33.00 48.10
C ASP A 107 -20.81 32.90 49.64
N ALA A 108 -20.44 31.76 50.22
CA ALA A 108 -20.59 31.50 51.65
C ALA A 108 -19.93 32.59 52.52
N ASN A 109 -18.73 33.05 52.17
CA ASN A 109 -18.03 34.12 52.90
C ASN A 109 -18.76 35.46 52.80
N SER A 110 -19.30 35.77 51.62
CA SER A 110 -20.10 36.98 51.38
C SER A 110 -21.36 37.00 52.27
N PHE A 111 -22.04 35.85 52.41
CA PHE A 111 -23.21 35.71 53.28
C PHE A 111 -22.85 35.77 54.77
N ILE A 112 -21.72 35.18 55.19
CA ILE A 112 -21.23 35.28 56.58
C ILE A 112 -20.96 36.73 56.97
N LYS A 113 -20.31 37.52 56.11
CA LYS A 113 -20.07 38.94 56.41
C LYS A 113 -21.34 39.77 56.39
N LEU A 114 -22.33 39.42 55.55
CA LEU A 114 -23.63 40.08 55.54
C LEU A 114 -24.49 39.70 56.76
N SER A 115 -24.42 38.46 57.23
CA SER A 115 -25.21 38.00 58.39
C SER A 115 -24.81 38.74 59.67
N ASN A 116 -23.53 39.05 59.83
CA ASN A 116 -22.96 39.80 60.96
C ASN A 116 -23.39 41.28 61.03
N ARG A 117 -24.12 41.81 60.03
CA ARG A 117 -24.63 43.19 60.06
C ARG A 117 -25.97 43.30 60.80
N PRO A 118 -26.17 44.35 61.62
CA PRO A 118 -27.42 44.59 62.33
C PRO A 118 -28.57 44.91 61.36
N GLY A 119 -29.75 44.34 61.62
CA GLY A 119 -30.95 44.46 60.77
C GLY A 119 -31.64 43.11 60.56
N ARG A 120 -32.96 43.08 60.44
CA ARG A 120 -33.77 41.85 60.22
C ARG A 120 -33.94 41.53 58.75
N THR A 121 -33.95 42.54 57.88
CA THR A 121 -34.10 42.37 56.43
C THR A 121 -32.84 42.76 55.67
N LEU A 122 -32.64 42.23 54.46
CA LEU A 122 -31.49 42.56 53.60
C LEU A 122 -31.41 44.08 53.32
N ARG A 123 -32.58 44.73 53.21
CA ARG A 123 -32.73 46.16 53.02
C ARG A 123 -32.28 46.96 54.26
N GLU A 124 -32.63 46.50 55.46
CA GLU A 124 -32.16 47.11 56.71
C GLU A 124 -30.64 46.97 56.88
N LYS A 125 -30.09 45.79 56.58
CA LYS A 125 -28.64 45.53 56.69
C LYS A 125 -27.77 46.35 55.72
N LEU A 126 -28.37 46.91 54.67
CA LEU A 126 -27.69 47.69 53.62
C LEU A 126 -28.06 49.18 53.61
N ALA A 127 -28.97 49.62 54.49
CA ALA A 127 -29.47 51.00 54.50
C ALA A 127 -28.42 52.04 54.92
N GLY A 128 -27.52 51.71 55.85
CA GLY A 128 -26.49 52.63 56.34
C GLY A 128 -25.14 52.54 55.60
N ASN A 129 -24.85 51.40 54.98
CA ASN A 129 -23.63 51.19 54.20
C ASN A 129 -23.95 50.25 53.02
N PRO A 130 -24.20 50.80 51.82
CA PRO A 130 -24.70 50.04 50.67
C PRO A 130 -23.59 49.25 49.96
N TYR A 131 -22.54 48.84 50.68
CA TYR A 131 -21.46 48.01 50.15
C TYR A 131 -21.53 46.62 50.76
N LEU A 132 -21.37 45.60 49.93
CA LEU A 132 -21.35 44.18 50.27
C LEU A 132 -19.95 43.62 49.99
N GLN A 133 -19.49 42.66 50.79
CA GLN A 133 -18.36 41.86 50.33
C GLN A 133 -18.90 40.86 49.32
N GLY A 134 -18.46 40.96 48.07
CA GLY A 134 -18.87 40.09 46.98
C GLY A 134 -17.65 39.51 46.27
N VAL A 135 -17.88 38.48 45.45
CA VAL A 135 -16.82 37.91 44.61
C VAL A 135 -16.60 38.85 43.43
N ARG A 136 -15.42 39.49 43.39
CA ARG A 136 -14.94 40.23 42.23
C ARG A 136 -14.05 39.29 41.42
N ARG A 137 -14.35 39.16 40.14
CA ARG A 137 -13.47 38.50 39.17
C ARG A 137 -12.63 39.57 38.49
N SER A 138 -11.33 39.54 38.69
CA SER A 138 -10.36 40.35 37.95
C SER A 138 -9.48 39.42 37.13
N GLN A 139 -9.01 39.90 35.98
CA GLN A 139 -7.94 39.19 35.28
C GLN A 139 -6.65 39.40 36.06
N SER A 140 -5.93 38.31 36.33
CA SER A 140 -4.67 38.34 37.07
C SER A 140 -3.56 37.86 36.15
N VAL A 141 -2.52 38.68 36.04
CA VAL A 141 -1.26 38.33 35.38
C VAL A 141 -0.32 37.51 36.28
N ASP A 142 -0.65 37.34 37.57
CA ASP A 142 0.16 36.55 38.51
C ASP A 142 0.01 35.04 38.31
N LEU A 143 0.53 34.53 37.18
CA LEU A 143 0.53 33.13 36.79
C LEU A 143 1.93 32.52 36.89
N PRO A 144 2.08 31.20 37.08
CA PRO A 144 3.40 30.55 37.13
C PRO A 144 4.31 30.91 35.97
N GLU A 145 3.79 30.93 34.74
CA GLU A 145 4.55 31.29 33.53
C GLU A 145 5.03 32.74 33.52
N ASN A 146 4.23 33.66 34.04
CA ASN A 146 4.59 35.08 34.16
C ASN A 146 5.59 35.33 35.28
N ARG A 147 5.48 34.57 36.39
CA ARG A 147 6.48 34.57 37.46
C ARG A 147 7.85 34.11 36.96
N LEU A 148 7.87 33.03 36.15
CA LEU A 148 9.08 32.57 35.46
C LEU A 148 9.62 33.65 34.52
N PHE A 149 8.77 34.23 33.67
CA PHE A 149 9.16 35.30 32.76
C PHE A 149 9.81 36.46 33.50
N LYS A 150 9.18 36.96 34.58
CA LYS A 150 9.75 38.00 35.44
C LYS A 150 11.09 37.60 36.04
N ALA A 151 11.22 36.39 36.58
CA ALA A 151 12.48 35.90 37.15
C ALA A 151 13.60 35.82 36.10
N CYS A 152 13.27 35.31 34.91
CA CYS A 152 14.18 35.26 33.76
C CYS A 152 14.64 36.65 33.33
N MET A 153 13.72 37.60 33.19
CA MET A 153 14.04 38.98 32.79
C MET A 153 14.91 39.69 33.83
N VAL A 154 14.64 39.51 35.13
CA VAL A 154 15.51 40.07 36.19
C VAL A 154 16.93 39.51 36.09
N ARG A 155 17.08 38.19 35.91
CA ARG A 155 18.39 37.54 35.82
C ARG A 155 19.13 37.93 34.54
N LEU A 156 18.42 37.99 33.41
CA LEU A 156 18.98 38.39 32.12
C LEU A 156 19.46 39.85 32.17
N ALA A 157 18.66 40.76 32.73
CA ALA A 157 19.04 42.16 32.92
C ALA A 157 20.33 42.30 33.74
N GLN A 158 20.50 41.53 34.81
CA GLN A 158 21.73 41.54 35.62
C GLN A 158 22.97 41.20 34.80
N TYR A 159 22.92 40.19 33.92
CA TYR A 159 24.05 39.83 33.07
C TYR A 159 24.28 40.86 31.95
N LEU A 160 23.22 41.39 31.36
CA LEU A 160 23.30 42.43 30.33
C LEU A 160 23.88 43.75 30.87
N GLU A 161 23.52 44.13 32.10
CA GLU A 161 24.07 45.32 32.78
C GLU A 161 25.58 45.23 33.01
N LEU A 162 26.13 44.02 33.18
CA LEU A 162 27.58 43.79 33.27
C LEU A 162 28.30 43.90 31.91
N CYS A 163 27.53 43.94 30.81
CA CYS A 163 28.02 43.88 29.43
C CYS A 163 27.64 45.12 28.60
N VAL A 164 27.12 46.20 29.21
CA VAL A 164 26.52 47.40 28.55
C VAL A 164 27.41 48.05 27.48
N GLU A 165 28.73 47.92 27.60
CA GLU A 165 29.67 48.47 26.62
C GLU A 165 29.84 47.63 25.35
N ARG A 166 29.15 46.49 25.21
CA ARG A 166 29.51 45.46 24.21
C ARG A 166 28.55 45.34 23.02
N HIS A 167 27.22 45.48 23.12
CA HIS A 167 26.29 45.16 22.00
C HIS A 167 25.10 46.14 21.88
N GLU A 168 24.86 46.74 20.70
CA GLU A 168 23.68 47.61 20.46
C GLU A 168 22.34 46.84 20.56
N HIS A 169 22.22 45.65 19.96
CA HIS A 169 20.99 44.85 20.02
C HIS A 169 20.66 44.37 21.45
N GLN A 170 21.69 44.03 22.24
CA GLN A 170 21.50 43.64 23.64
C GLN A 170 21.14 44.85 24.52
N ASN A 171 21.60 46.06 24.14
CA ASN A 171 21.21 47.30 24.80
C ASN A 171 19.73 47.62 24.57
N ASP A 172 19.21 47.43 23.35
CA ASP A 172 17.76 47.59 23.08
C ASP A 172 16.91 46.61 23.88
N LEU A 173 17.30 45.32 23.89
CA LEU A 173 16.63 44.30 24.69
C LEU A 173 16.69 44.64 26.20
N LEU A 174 17.84 45.10 26.70
CA LEU A 174 18.00 45.53 28.09
C LEU A 174 17.06 46.70 28.42
N LEU A 175 16.95 47.70 27.54
CA LEU A 175 16.04 48.83 27.72
C LEU A 175 14.58 48.38 27.76
N THR A 176 14.17 47.48 26.85
CA THR A 176 12.83 46.87 26.84
C THR A 176 12.54 46.16 28.17
N ILE A 177 13.49 45.33 28.63
CA ILE A 177 13.36 44.59 29.89
C ILE A 177 13.27 45.55 31.09
N LEU A 178 14.16 46.52 31.20
CA LEU A 178 14.17 47.47 32.31
C LEU A 178 12.91 48.35 32.33
N SER A 179 12.42 48.74 31.16
CA SER A 179 11.14 49.46 31.02
C SER A 179 9.98 48.62 31.54
N TRP A 180 9.88 47.37 31.08
CA TRP A 180 8.82 46.46 31.50
C TRP A 180 8.88 46.14 33.01
N LEU A 181 10.07 45.88 33.57
CA LEU A 181 10.26 45.61 35.00
C LEU A 181 9.81 46.78 35.90
N ARG A 182 9.74 48.01 35.38
CA ARG A 182 9.25 49.20 36.12
C ARG A 182 7.73 49.39 36.04
N SER A 183 7.06 48.69 35.12
CA SER A 183 5.61 48.78 34.88
C SER A 183 4.76 48.33 36.08
N GLY A 184 3.48 48.72 36.10
CA GLY A 184 2.52 48.25 37.12
C GLY A 184 2.26 46.75 37.01
N GLU A 185 2.11 46.24 35.79
CA GLU A 185 1.89 44.82 35.50
C GLU A 185 3.01 43.93 36.04
N ALA A 186 4.27 44.32 35.82
CA ALA A 186 5.41 43.57 36.35
C ALA A 186 5.45 43.56 37.89
N ARG A 187 4.95 44.62 38.57
CA ARG A 187 4.89 44.66 40.05
C ARG A 187 3.85 43.71 40.61
N ASP A 188 2.76 43.47 39.88
CA ASP A 188 1.65 42.61 40.29
C ASP A 188 1.97 41.10 40.14
N ILE A 189 3.04 40.75 39.43
CA ILE A 189 3.54 39.37 39.30
C ILE A 189 4.39 38.96 40.53
N GLY A 190 4.06 37.82 41.13
CA GLY A 190 4.74 37.24 42.29
C GLY A 190 6.15 36.69 42.01
N ARG A 191 6.74 36.02 43.02
CA ARG A 191 8.06 35.38 42.88
C ARG A 191 7.94 34.02 42.21
N TRP A 192 8.95 33.67 41.41
CA TRP A 192 9.13 32.32 40.90
C TRP A 192 9.62 31.39 42.01
N GLU A 193 8.96 30.25 42.20
CA GLU A 193 9.22 29.29 43.28
C GLU A 193 9.84 27.98 42.79
N ASN A 194 10.49 27.98 41.61
CA ASN A 194 11.08 26.78 40.98
C ASN A 194 10.08 25.64 40.78
N LEU A 195 8.87 25.98 40.34
CA LEU A 195 7.84 25.01 40.01
C LEU A 195 8.25 24.17 38.78
N PRO A 196 7.89 22.88 38.72
CA PRO A 196 8.12 22.06 37.52
C PRO A 196 7.38 22.67 36.31
N PRO A 197 7.87 22.44 35.07
CA PRO A 197 7.24 23.01 33.88
C PRO A 197 5.81 22.47 33.73
N ASN A 198 4.83 23.38 33.63
CA ASN A 198 3.43 23.02 33.38
C ASN A 198 3.17 22.91 31.85
N ASN A 199 2.01 22.37 31.47
CA ASN A 199 1.65 22.21 30.05
C ASN A 199 1.66 23.53 29.28
N THR A 200 1.32 24.66 29.93
CA THR A 200 1.36 26.00 29.32
C THR A 200 2.78 26.40 28.94
N LEU A 201 3.76 26.20 29.83
CA LEU A 201 5.18 26.49 29.57
C LEU A 201 5.76 25.62 28.44
N LEU A 202 5.32 24.37 28.33
CA LEU A 202 5.84 23.42 27.33
C LEU A 202 5.20 23.56 25.94
N SER A 203 3.94 24.03 25.88
CA SER A 203 3.18 24.12 24.63
C SER A 203 3.12 25.52 24.03
N HIS A 204 3.25 26.58 24.85
CA HIS A 204 3.16 27.95 24.36
C HIS A 204 4.45 28.36 23.64
N ARG A 205 4.31 28.91 22.43
CA ARG A 205 5.42 29.32 21.55
C ARG A 205 6.44 30.22 22.27
N ASP A 206 5.98 31.29 22.91
CA ASP A 206 6.87 32.30 23.51
C ASP A 206 7.41 31.89 24.89
N TYR A 207 6.56 31.44 25.82
CA TYR A 207 7.02 30.97 27.13
C TYR A 207 7.97 29.77 27.06
N ARG A 208 7.90 28.93 26.02
CA ARG A 208 8.86 27.85 25.82
C ARG A 208 10.28 28.39 25.63
N GLN A 209 10.46 29.44 24.83
CA GLN A 209 11.76 30.08 24.60
C GLN A 209 12.29 30.74 25.89
N VAL A 210 11.38 31.34 26.68
CA VAL A 210 11.72 31.91 28.00
C VAL A 210 12.17 30.83 28.97
N TRP A 211 11.52 29.66 28.97
CA TRP A 211 11.93 28.53 29.78
C TRP A 211 13.32 28.00 29.40
N ASP A 212 13.59 27.87 28.10
CA ASP A 212 14.89 27.42 27.60
C ASP A 212 15.99 28.45 27.97
N ALA A 213 15.74 29.75 27.76
CA ALA A 213 16.63 30.83 28.20
C ALA A 213 16.86 30.84 29.72
N TRP A 214 15.81 30.64 30.54
CA TRP A 214 15.95 30.54 31.99
C TRP A 214 16.88 29.40 32.40
N ARG A 215 16.73 28.21 31.79
CA ARG A 215 17.61 27.07 32.06
C ARG A 215 19.06 27.36 31.71
N TRP A 216 19.33 27.92 30.53
CA TRP A 216 20.68 28.30 30.13
C TRP A 216 21.30 29.39 31.02
N LEU A 217 20.50 30.34 31.52
CA LEU A 217 20.97 31.34 32.48
C LEU A 217 21.36 30.73 33.83
N GLN A 218 20.77 29.60 34.23
CA GLN A 218 21.15 28.93 35.49
C GLN A 218 22.51 28.24 35.40
N SER A 219 22.87 27.71 34.23
CA SER A 219 24.15 27.00 34.01
C SER A 219 25.25 27.87 33.41
N LEU A 220 24.95 29.12 33.03
CA LEU A 220 25.85 30.01 32.28
C LEU A 220 27.27 30.13 32.88
N GLU A 221 27.37 30.27 34.21
CA GLU A 221 28.65 30.38 34.91
C GLU A 221 29.46 29.08 34.84
N ASP A 222 28.81 27.93 35.10
CA ASP A 222 29.42 26.61 35.04
C ASP A 222 29.83 26.25 33.60
N ASP A 223 29.00 26.59 32.62
CA ASP A 223 29.26 26.34 31.20
C ASP A 223 30.44 27.21 30.71
N THR A 224 30.53 28.47 31.13
CA THR A 224 31.67 29.33 30.80
C THR A 224 32.96 28.84 31.45
N ALA A 225 32.89 28.32 32.70
CA ALA A 225 34.04 27.72 33.36
C ALA A 225 34.51 26.43 32.65
N ARG A 226 33.56 25.61 32.15
CA ARG A 226 33.86 24.43 31.33
C ARG A 226 34.57 24.83 30.03
N ASP A 227 34.02 25.81 29.31
CA ASP A 227 34.61 26.30 28.05
C ASP A 227 36.07 26.76 28.23
N LEU A 228 36.37 27.46 29.33
CA LEU A 228 37.72 27.87 29.69
C LEU A 228 38.65 26.69 29.99
N SER A 229 38.14 25.65 30.67
CA SER A 229 38.91 24.44 30.95
C SER A 229 39.23 23.63 29.69
N GLU A 230 38.40 23.75 28.64
CA GLU A 230 38.49 23.01 27.39
C GLU A 230 39.10 23.82 26.23
N VAL A 231 39.66 25.01 26.49
CA VAL A 231 40.19 25.92 25.46
C VAL A 231 41.14 25.23 24.45
N HIS A 232 41.96 24.29 24.92
CA HIS A 232 42.88 23.52 24.07
C HIS A 232 42.15 22.51 23.16
N ALA A 233 41.15 21.80 23.68
CA ALA A 233 40.35 20.86 22.89
C ALA A 233 39.54 21.62 21.82
N ARG A 234 38.91 22.74 22.21
CA ARG A 234 38.19 23.64 21.31
C ARG A 234 39.09 24.19 20.19
N ARG A 235 40.34 24.57 20.52
CA ARG A 235 41.35 24.99 19.54
C ARG A 235 41.65 23.91 18.51
N GLN A 236 41.80 22.65 18.94
CA GLN A 236 42.07 21.53 18.04
C GLN A 236 40.89 21.28 17.09
N THR A 237 39.65 21.28 17.61
CA THR A 237 38.43 21.16 16.81
C THR A 237 38.35 22.28 15.78
N ARG A 238 38.52 23.53 16.19
CA ARG A 238 38.52 24.69 15.30
C ARG A 238 39.60 24.59 14.21
N HIS A 239 40.84 24.24 14.59
CA HIS A 239 41.96 24.11 13.65
C HIS A 239 41.71 23.02 12.59
N ARG A 240 41.15 21.88 12.99
CA ARG A 240 40.79 20.78 12.08
C ARG A 240 39.83 21.27 11.00
N TRP A 241 38.78 21.98 11.38
CA TRP A 241 37.76 22.44 10.43
C TRP A 241 38.19 23.63 9.57
N ILE A 242 39.02 24.53 10.10
CA ILE A 242 39.70 25.56 9.29
C ILE A 242 40.60 24.89 8.23
N THR A 243 41.28 23.79 8.57
CA THR A 243 42.11 23.07 7.61
C THR A 243 41.28 22.48 6.47
N TYR A 244 40.15 21.83 6.77
CA TYR A 244 39.23 21.33 5.73
C TYR A 244 38.64 22.47 4.90
N SER A 245 38.27 23.59 5.52
CA SER A 245 37.74 24.76 4.82
C SER A 245 38.78 25.33 3.85
N ARG A 246 40.05 25.39 4.24
CA ARG A 246 41.15 25.77 3.35
C ARG A 246 41.31 24.80 2.17
N ILE A 247 41.35 23.49 2.43
CA ILE A 247 41.44 22.45 1.38
C ILE A 247 40.29 22.59 0.38
N TRP A 248 39.08 22.82 0.88
CA TRP A 248 37.89 23.05 0.06
C TRP A 248 38.01 24.35 -0.75
N SER A 249 38.40 25.48 -0.14
CA SER A 249 38.52 26.78 -0.81
C SER A 249 39.59 26.79 -1.92
N GLU A 250 40.67 26.02 -1.78
CA GLU A 250 41.73 25.90 -2.78
C GLU A 250 41.25 25.26 -4.09
N GLY A 251 40.16 24.47 -4.04
CA GLY A 251 39.49 23.86 -5.19
C GLY A 251 40.32 22.77 -5.89
N ARG A 252 41.37 22.26 -5.27
CA ARG A 252 42.22 21.17 -5.81
C ARG A 252 41.81 19.77 -5.37
N HIS A 253 40.85 19.68 -4.46
CA HIS A 253 40.28 18.44 -3.97
C HIS A 253 38.76 18.50 -4.11
N CYS A 254 38.19 17.40 -4.57
CA CYS A 254 36.76 17.13 -4.53
C CYS A 254 36.43 16.54 -3.16
N LEU A 255 35.47 17.11 -2.44
CA LEU A 255 35.00 16.60 -1.14
C LEU A 255 33.57 16.07 -1.30
N ALA A 256 33.31 14.87 -0.81
CA ALA A 256 31.95 14.33 -0.80
C ALA A 256 31.15 14.90 0.37
N ASP A 257 29.96 15.37 0.06
CA ASP A 257 29.12 16.09 1.00
C ASP A 257 28.35 15.14 1.92
N MET A 258 28.17 15.52 3.17
CA MET A 258 27.47 14.72 4.18
C MET A 258 26.90 15.62 5.27
N PRO A 259 25.94 15.13 6.09
CA PRO A 259 25.48 15.87 7.25
C PRO A 259 26.60 16.06 8.26
N VAL A 260 26.70 17.27 8.79
CA VAL A 260 27.54 17.61 9.92
C VAL A 260 26.62 18.05 11.06
N PHE A 261 26.79 17.42 12.22
CA PHE A 261 26.09 17.70 13.45
C PHE A 261 26.93 18.57 14.36
N PHE A 262 26.27 19.44 15.11
CA PHE A 262 26.92 20.44 15.94
C PHE A 262 26.33 20.41 17.34
N ASP A 263 27.20 20.52 18.33
CA ASP A 263 26.82 20.76 19.72
C ASP A 263 27.61 21.97 20.22
N PHE A 264 26.89 23.05 20.49
CA PHE A 264 27.50 24.28 20.97
C PHE A 264 27.95 24.16 22.44
N ASP A 265 27.25 23.35 23.25
CA ASP A 265 27.52 23.24 24.67
C ASP A 265 28.80 22.47 24.96
N THR A 266 29.11 21.46 24.14
CA THR A 266 30.35 20.66 24.19
C THR A 266 31.39 21.09 23.15
N PHE A 267 31.06 22.07 22.29
CA PHE A 267 31.88 22.50 21.15
C PHE A 267 32.23 21.33 20.19
N GLU A 268 31.36 20.32 20.11
CA GLU A 268 31.54 19.15 19.27
C GLU A 268 31.02 19.41 17.85
N ILE A 269 31.77 18.93 16.86
CA ILE A 269 31.40 18.96 15.45
C ILE A 269 31.62 17.56 14.87
N ARG A 270 30.53 16.86 14.60
CA ARG A 270 30.52 15.46 14.24
C ARG A 270 29.98 15.27 12.82
N PRO A 271 30.82 14.86 11.85
CA PRO A 271 30.34 14.45 10.53
C PRO A 271 29.56 13.13 10.63
N TRP A 272 28.65 12.88 9.69
CA TRP A 272 27.88 11.64 9.63
C TRP A 272 28.78 10.40 9.56
N PHE A 273 29.80 10.44 8.71
CA PHE A 273 30.88 9.46 8.68
C PHE A 273 32.10 10.02 9.42
N ASN A 274 32.85 9.16 10.11
CA ASN A 274 34.00 9.58 10.94
C ASN A 274 35.14 10.28 10.17
N SER A 275 35.16 10.21 8.84
CA SER A 275 36.15 10.84 7.97
C SER A 275 35.50 11.59 6.82
N VAL A 276 36.09 12.72 6.44
CA VAL A 276 35.74 13.47 5.23
C VAL A 276 36.41 12.80 4.04
N ALA A 277 35.63 12.25 3.12
CA ALA A 277 36.17 11.68 1.89
C ALA A 277 36.60 12.79 0.93
N MET A 278 37.84 12.69 0.43
CA MET A 278 38.38 13.63 -0.54
C MET A 278 39.23 12.95 -1.62
N GLN A 279 39.22 13.50 -2.83
CA GLN A 279 40.04 13.05 -3.96
C GLN A 279 40.66 14.27 -4.66
N SER A 280 41.93 14.18 -5.06
CA SER A 280 42.57 15.24 -5.85
C SER A 280 41.99 15.34 -7.26
N VAL A 281 41.84 16.55 -7.77
CA VAL A 281 41.31 16.81 -9.12
C VAL A 281 42.33 17.55 -9.98
N GLN A 282 42.34 17.26 -11.28
CA GLN A 282 43.26 17.89 -12.23
C GLN A 282 42.86 19.34 -12.52
N GLU A 283 41.56 19.59 -12.72
CA GLU A 283 41.03 20.93 -12.93
C GLU A 283 40.58 21.54 -11.61
N LYS A 284 40.98 22.79 -11.35
CA LYS A 284 40.59 23.52 -10.14
C LYS A 284 39.07 23.77 -10.16
N ILE A 285 38.37 23.27 -9.14
CA ILE A 285 36.95 23.53 -8.92
C ILE A 285 36.77 25.02 -8.61
N LYS A 286 35.89 25.67 -9.37
CA LYS A 286 35.55 27.08 -9.17
C LYS A 286 34.46 27.17 -8.10
N ARG A 287 34.78 27.79 -6.96
CA ARG A 287 33.79 28.18 -5.95
C ARG A 287 32.95 29.31 -6.54
N GLY A 288 31.69 29.00 -6.87
CA GLY A 288 30.87 29.83 -7.75
C GLY A 288 30.56 31.22 -7.18
N ALA A 289 30.43 32.21 -8.07
CA ALA A 289 29.81 33.48 -7.73
C ALA A 289 28.29 33.33 -7.64
N ARG A 290 27.65 34.04 -6.70
CA ARG A 290 26.19 34.17 -6.70
C ARG A 290 25.75 34.81 -8.01
N ILE A 291 24.86 34.13 -8.73
CA ILE A 291 24.27 34.64 -9.97
C ILE A 291 22.87 35.13 -9.62
N GLU A 292 22.62 36.41 -9.85
CA GLU A 292 21.28 37.00 -9.74
C GLU A 292 20.86 37.52 -11.12
N ILE A 293 19.70 37.07 -11.59
CA ILE A 293 19.12 37.44 -12.88
C ILE A 293 17.77 38.11 -12.62
N HIS A 294 17.65 39.35 -13.08
CA HIS A 294 16.46 40.18 -12.90
C HIS A 294 15.59 40.30 -14.17
N THR A 295 15.85 39.47 -15.19
CA THR A 295 15.05 39.39 -16.42
C THR A 295 14.25 38.09 -16.47
N PRO A 296 13.19 37.98 -17.29
CA PRO A 296 12.52 36.71 -17.54
C PRO A 296 13.49 35.60 -17.93
N VAL A 297 13.27 34.39 -17.41
CA VAL A 297 14.10 33.21 -17.65
C VAL A 297 13.24 32.06 -18.14
N CYS A 298 13.78 31.28 -19.08
CA CYS A 298 13.25 29.95 -19.39
C CYS A 298 14.15 28.88 -18.78
N VAL A 299 13.61 27.95 -18.00
CA VAL A 299 14.34 26.85 -17.36
C VAL A 299 13.82 25.49 -17.82
N ASP A 300 14.69 24.49 -17.84
CA ASP A 300 14.39 23.11 -18.14
C ASP A 300 15.03 22.21 -17.10
N LEU A 301 14.18 21.62 -16.28
CA LEU A 301 14.54 20.77 -15.15
C LEU A 301 14.45 19.27 -15.49
N ALA A 302 14.01 18.93 -16.72
CA ALA A 302 13.74 17.55 -17.13
C ALA A 302 14.98 16.80 -17.64
N THR A 303 16.16 17.42 -17.57
CA THR A 303 17.43 16.83 -18.01
C THR A 303 18.40 16.69 -16.84
N SER A 304 19.27 15.68 -16.87
CA SER A 304 20.25 15.40 -15.80
C SER A 304 21.18 16.58 -15.47
N LEU A 305 21.44 17.44 -16.45
CA LEU A 305 22.13 18.72 -16.27
C LEU A 305 21.18 19.86 -16.66
N PRO A 306 20.31 20.32 -15.73
CA PRO A 306 19.30 21.34 -16.01
C PRO A 306 19.87 22.57 -16.71
N ARG A 307 19.06 23.15 -17.60
CA ARG A 307 19.47 24.30 -18.41
C ARG A 307 18.53 25.47 -18.23
N TYR A 308 19.04 26.66 -18.46
CA TYR A 308 18.23 27.87 -18.50
C TYR A 308 18.69 28.79 -19.63
N ALA A 309 17.82 29.69 -20.06
CA ALA A 309 18.13 30.79 -20.96
C ALA A 309 17.72 32.11 -20.32
N ALA A 310 18.67 33.03 -20.24
CA ALA A 310 18.47 34.44 -19.94
C ALA A 310 19.12 35.24 -21.09
N GLY A 311 18.30 35.84 -21.95
CA GLY A 311 18.77 36.40 -23.22
C GLY A 311 18.97 35.33 -24.32
N LYS A 312 19.96 35.51 -25.21
CA LYS A 312 20.08 34.71 -26.46
C LYS A 312 20.74 33.33 -26.32
N MET A 313 21.27 32.96 -25.15
CA MET A 313 22.07 31.73 -25.00
C MET A 313 21.57 30.82 -23.87
N ALA A 314 21.47 29.53 -24.17
CA ALA A 314 21.22 28.48 -23.19
C ALA A 314 22.49 28.15 -22.38
N ARG A 315 22.38 28.12 -21.05
CA ARG A 315 23.44 27.81 -20.09
C ARG A 315 23.00 26.68 -19.17
N HIS A 316 23.93 26.00 -18.52
CA HIS A 316 23.62 25.05 -17.44
C HIS A 316 23.31 25.82 -16.15
N LEU A 317 22.39 25.29 -15.33
CA LEU A 317 22.24 25.78 -13.97
C LEU A 317 23.57 25.58 -13.20
N PRO A 318 24.01 26.57 -12.41
CA PRO A 318 25.24 26.49 -11.63
C PRO A 318 25.04 25.60 -10.40
N GLY A 319 26.02 24.74 -10.12
CA GLY A 319 25.94 23.79 -9.00
C GLY A 319 25.35 22.45 -9.39
N SER A 320 25.22 21.55 -8.41
CA SER A 320 24.81 20.15 -8.64
C SER A 320 23.30 19.97 -8.83
N PHE A 321 22.50 20.86 -8.21
CA PHE A 321 21.06 20.70 -8.05
C PHE A 321 20.65 19.30 -7.52
N ALA A 322 21.41 18.75 -6.58
CA ALA A 322 21.08 17.51 -5.89
C ALA A 322 20.45 17.76 -4.51
N TRP A 323 19.61 16.83 -4.07
CA TRP A 323 19.03 16.78 -2.73
C TRP A 323 19.17 15.36 -2.16
N GLN A 324 19.47 15.23 -0.87
CA GLN A 324 19.63 13.93 -0.23
C GLN A 324 18.87 13.81 1.08
N GLN A 325 18.13 12.71 1.24
CA GLN A 325 17.57 12.25 2.51
C GLN A 325 18.49 11.19 3.11
N TRP A 326 19.04 11.47 4.29
CA TRP A 326 19.89 10.58 5.07
C TRP A 326 19.09 9.94 6.20
N GLN A 327 19.14 8.61 6.31
CA GLN A 327 18.43 7.84 7.33
C GLN A 327 19.39 6.90 8.07
N GLY A 328 19.65 7.19 9.35
CA GLY A 328 20.41 6.35 10.27
C GLY A 328 19.51 5.73 11.34
N GLU A 329 20.11 5.01 12.30
CA GLU A 329 19.36 4.39 13.41
C GLU A 329 18.68 5.45 14.31
N ASP A 330 19.38 6.56 14.57
CA ASP A 330 18.94 7.59 15.54
C ASP A 330 18.64 8.96 14.91
N ALA A 331 18.86 9.14 13.61
CA ALA A 331 18.78 10.45 12.96
C ALA A 331 18.26 10.38 11.52
N GLU A 332 17.43 11.38 11.18
CA GLU A 332 16.94 11.62 9.82
C GLU A 332 17.24 13.07 9.41
N VAL A 333 18.02 13.25 8.35
CA VAL A 333 18.47 14.59 7.92
C VAL A 333 18.33 14.73 6.41
N ALA A 334 17.68 15.82 5.97
CA ALA A 334 17.66 16.21 4.56
C ALA A 334 18.71 17.28 4.29
N LEU A 335 19.42 17.16 3.16
CA LEU A 335 20.44 18.12 2.73
C LEU A 335 20.19 18.61 1.32
N ASP A 336 20.38 19.92 1.17
CA ASP A 336 20.42 20.62 -0.10
C ASP A 336 21.87 20.71 -0.58
N LEU A 337 22.19 20.06 -1.71
CA LEU A 337 23.57 19.82 -2.13
C LEU A 337 24.04 20.75 -3.26
N PHE A 338 23.47 21.95 -3.37
CA PHE A 338 23.68 22.86 -4.50
C PHE A 338 25.14 23.21 -4.78
N THR A 339 25.98 23.26 -3.74
CA THR A 339 27.40 23.64 -3.82
C THR A 339 28.35 22.47 -3.61
N SER A 340 27.83 21.24 -3.59
CA SER A 340 28.62 20.03 -3.33
C SER A 340 29.53 19.69 -4.51
N ASP A 341 30.72 19.17 -4.20
CA ASP A 341 31.66 18.68 -5.22
C ASP A 341 31.37 17.22 -5.61
N ALA A 342 30.93 16.43 -4.63
CA ALA A 342 30.47 15.06 -4.81
C ALA A 342 29.40 14.70 -3.77
N ILE A 343 28.69 13.60 -4.03
CA ILE A 343 27.61 13.09 -3.18
C ILE A 343 27.84 11.63 -2.80
N TYR A 344 27.17 11.13 -1.76
CA TYR A 344 27.19 9.70 -1.41
C TYR A 344 26.01 8.94 -2.03
N ARG A 345 26.27 7.80 -2.68
CA ARG A 345 25.27 6.81 -3.10
C ARG A 345 25.37 5.59 -2.18
N HIS A 346 24.75 5.72 -1.02
CA HIS A 346 24.77 4.71 0.05
C HIS A 346 23.35 4.19 0.31
N PRO A 347 23.13 2.94 0.76
CA PRO A 347 21.80 2.39 1.05
C PRO A 347 20.95 3.21 2.03
N GLN A 348 21.60 4.01 2.90
CA GLN A 348 20.96 4.91 3.86
C GLN A 348 20.60 6.29 3.29
N VAL A 349 20.87 6.52 2.00
CA VAL A 349 20.76 7.84 1.38
C VAL A 349 19.88 7.77 0.14
N THR A 350 18.75 8.46 0.18
CA THR A 350 17.93 8.70 -1.01
C THR A 350 18.39 9.97 -1.68
N THR A 351 18.85 9.88 -2.93
CA THR A 351 19.28 11.03 -3.73
C THR A 351 18.22 11.38 -4.75
N LEU A 352 17.89 12.67 -4.87
CA LEU A 352 17.00 13.22 -5.87
C LEU A 352 17.67 14.37 -6.61
N PHE A 353 17.43 14.43 -7.92
CA PHE A 353 17.77 15.49 -8.85
C PHE A 353 16.48 16.13 -9.41
N PRO A 354 16.53 17.25 -10.15
CA PRO A 354 15.32 17.90 -10.64
C PRO A 354 14.56 17.03 -11.65
N THR A 355 15.25 16.14 -12.36
CA THR A 355 14.64 15.11 -13.22
C THR A 355 13.75 14.16 -12.46
N ASP A 356 14.08 13.85 -11.20
CA ASP A 356 13.34 12.90 -10.38
C ASP A 356 11.97 13.45 -9.99
N LEU A 357 11.80 14.78 -9.97
CA LEU A 357 10.48 15.40 -9.78
C LEU A 357 9.48 15.03 -10.87
N PHE A 358 9.97 14.62 -12.04
CA PHE A 358 9.18 14.27 -13.21
C PHE A 358 9.05 12.75 -13.40
N PHE A 359 10.10 12.00 -13.08
CA PHE A 359 10.23 10.60 -13.53
C PHE A 359 10.47 9.59 -12.40
N SER A 360 10.74 10.02 -11.16
CA SER A 360 11.04 9.11 -10.06
C SER A 360 9.78 8.60 -9.37
N GLN A 361 9.87 7.37 -8.84
CA GLN A 361 8.87 6.77 -7.96
C GLN A 361 9.19 6.96 -6.47
N ALA A 362 10.12 7.86 -6.13
CA ALA A 362 10.44 8.18 -4.74
C ALA A 362 9.20 8.61 -3.92
N ALA A 363 9.31 8.48 -2.59
CA ALA A 363 8.24 8.87 -1.68
C ALA A 363 7.80 10.32 -1.93
N HIS A 364 6.49 10.55 -1.93
CA HIS A 364 5.92 11.85 -2.30
C HIS A 364 6.42 12.98 -1.38
N GLU A 365 6.61 12.70 -0.09
CA GLU A 365 7.19 13.64 0.87
C GLU A 365 8.62 14.06 0.48
N HIS A 366 9.47 13.11 0.05
CA HIS A 366 10.82 13.42 -0.40
C HIS A 366 10.80 14.27 -1.68
N LEU A 367 9.91 13.96 -2.63
CA LEU A 367 9.74 14.76 -3.84
C LEU A 367 9.29 16.19 -3.52
N GLU A 368 8.36 16.37 -2.58
CA GLU A 368 7.90 17.70 -2.13
C GLU A 368 9.03 18.49 -1.45
N ARG A 369 9.78 17.87 -0.54
CA ARG A 369 10.92 18.52 0.14
C ARG A 369 12.03 18.90 -0.84
N ALA A 370 12.38 18.01 -1.77
CA ALA A 370 13.35 18.28 -2.81
C ALA A 370 12.87 19.39 -3.78
N ALA A 371 11.60 19.36 -4.19
CA ALA A 371 11.02 20.42 -5.03
C ALA A 371 11.02 21.78 -4.32
N HIS A 372 10.71 21.81 -3.04
CA HIS A 372 10.79 23.02 -2.23
C HIS A 372 12.21 23.60 -2.19
N ALA A 373 13.22 22.75 -1.96
CA ALA A 373 14.61 23.15 -1.97
C ALA A 373 15.05 23.67 -3.34
N PHE A 374 14.78 22.91 -4.42
CA PHE A 374 15.16 23.28 -5.78
C PHE A 374 14.53 24.60 -6.21
N THR A 375 13.23 24.79 -5.96
CA THR A 375 12.54 26.04 -6.30
C THR A 375 12.98 27.22 -5.44
N GLY A 376 13.30 27.00 -4.17
CA GLY A 376 13.96 27.99 -3.31
C GLY A 376 15.29 28.45 -3.92
N ARG A 377 16.13 27.51 -4.35
CA ARG A 377 17.40 27.82 -5.04
C ARG A 377 17.20 28.57 -6.35
N LEU A 378 16.18 28.21 -7.14
CA LEU A 378 15.83 28.97 -8.34
C LEU A 378 15.42 30.41 -8.01
N GLN A 379 14.67 30.64 -6.92
CA GLN A 379 14.23 31.97 -6.48
C GLN A 379 15.40 32.84 -5.98
N GLU A 380 16.43 32.23 -5.39
CA GLU A 380 17.68 32.92 -5.07
C GLU A 380 18.38 33.44 -6.32
N MET A 381 18.35 32.66 -7.41
CA MET A 381 19.04 33.01 -8.65
C MET A 381 18.23 33.91 -9.58
N PHE A 382 16.91 33.69 -9.66
CA PHE A 382 16.00 34.35 -10.59
C PHE A 382 15.07 35.25 -9.79
N ARG A 383 15.37 36.55 -9.82
CA ARG A 383 14.66 37.57 -9.02
C ARG A 383 13.45 38.17 -9.74
N HIS A 384 13.24 37.81 -11.01
CA HIS A 384 12.09 38.24 -11.80
C HIS A 384 10.93 37.26 -11.61
N ASP A 385 9.70 37.76 -11.47
CA ASP A 385 8.52 36.91 -11.20
C ASP A 385 8.12 36.00 -12.37
N THR A 386 8.47 36.39 -13.59
CA THR A 386 8.21 35.58 -14.80
C THR A 386 9.26 34.50 -14.99
N LEU A 387 8.84 33.25 -14.85
CA LEU A 387 9.64 32.05 -15.10
C LEU A 387 8.92 31.13 -16.07
N ILE A 388 9.46 30.96 -17.27
CA ILE A 388 8.99 29.93 -18.20
C ILE A 388 9.68 28.63 -17.81
N TRP A 389 8.94 27.55 -17.63
CA TRP A 389 9.53 26.25 -17.32
C TRP A 389 9.07 25.19 -18.31
N LEU A 390 10.03 24.47 -18.87
CA LEU A 390 9.77 23.50 -19.91
C LEU A 390 9.21 22.21 -19.32
N VAL A 391 8.13 21.74 -19.93
CA VAL A 391 7.39 20.54 -19.52
C VAL A 391 7.74 19.38 -20.44
N PRO A 392 8.18 18.21 -19.91
CA PRO A 392 8.28 16.96 -20.65
C PRO A 392 6.99 16.64 -21.40
N ASP A 393 7.09 16.44 -22.71
CA ASP A 393 5.91 16.13 -23.52
C ASP A 393 5.25 14.79 -23.15
N VAL A 394 6.01 13.88 -22.55
CA VAL A 394 5.54 12.57 -22.09
C VAL A 394 4.62 12.64 -20.86
N LEU A 395 4.66 13.75 -20.10
CA LEU A 395 3.91 13.89 -18.86
C LEU A 395 2.58 14.62 -19.06
N ASN A 396 1.59 14.26 -18.25
CA ASN A 396 0.30 14.93 -18.20
C ASN A 396 0.16 15.86 -16.98
N ASP A 397 -0.89 16.69 -16.98
CA ASP A 397 -1.15 17.70 -15.95
C ASP A 397 -1.27 17.17 -14.50
N PHE A 398 -1.60 15.90 -14.30
CA PHE A 398 -1.65 15.29 -12.96
C PHE A 398 -0.27 14.85 -12.46
N GLU A 399 0.64 14.50 -13.36
CA GLU A 399 2.01 14.08 -13.03
C GLU A 399 2.90 15.29 -12.69
N LEU A 400 2.56 16.47 -13.19
CA LEU A 400 3.32 17.72 -12.98
C LEU A 400 3.03 18.42 -11.65
N ASP A 401 2.14 17.87 -10.83
CA ASP A 401 1.58 18.51 -9.65
C ASP A 401 2.63 19.05 -8.67
N VAL A 402 3.61 18.22 -8.26
CA VAL A 402 4.67 18.61 -7.31
C VAL A 402 5.48 19.79 -7.83
N THR A 403 6.00 19.67 -9.05
CA THR A 403 6.87 20.70 -9.65
C THR A 403 6.09 21.99 -9.89
N ARG A 404 4.87 21.90 -10.42
CA ARG A 404 4.03 23.06 -10.72
C ARG A 404 3.66 23.82 -9.45
N ARG A 405 3.15 23.15 -8.41
CA ARG A 405 2.78 23.80 -7.14
C ARG A 405 3.95 24.53 -6.52
N ASN A 406 5.11 23.89 -6.44
CA ASN A 406 6.31 24.50 -5.86
C ASN A 406 6.83 25.70 -6.68
N LEU A 407 6.76 25.65 -8.01
CA LEU A 407 7.13 26.79 -8.86
C LEU A 407 6.13 27.94 -8.73
N ASN A 408 4.83 27.66 -8.76
CA ASN A 408 3.78 28.66 -8.61
C ASN A 408 3.84 29.37 -7.24
N ALA A 409 4.23 28.66 -6.18
CA ALA A 409 4.40 29.23 -4.84
C ALA A 409 5.56 30.24 -4.75
N ARG A 410 6.58 30.13 -5.60
CA ARG A 410 7.77 30.99 -5.58
C ARG A 410 7.77 32.07 -6.68
N PHE A 411 7.11 31.81 -7.80
CA PHE A 411 7.10 32.67 -8.98
C PHE A 411 5.66 32.98 -9.39
N GLN A 412 5.19 34.20 -9.12
CA GLN A 412 3.83 34.61 -9.48
C GLN A 412 3.57 34.52 -10.99
N GLY A 413 4.59 34.76 -11.81
CA GLY A 413 4.55 34.65 -13.27
C GLY A 413 5.09 33.34 -13.83
N ALA A 414 5.09 32.24 -13.07
CA ALA A 414 5.45 30.92 -13.59
C ALA A 414 4.52 30.50 -14.76
N VAL A 415 5.10 30.04 -15.87
CA VAL A 415 4.36 29.58 -17.05
C VAL A 415 4.95 28.25 -17.53
N PRO A 416 4.21 27.12 -17.45
CA PRO A 416 4.62 25.89 -18.10
C PRO A 416 4.61 26.07 -19.63
N LEU A 417 5.55 25.44 -20.32
CA LEU A 417 5.57 25.40 -21.78
C LEU A 417 6.02 24.00 -22.25
N PRO A 418 5.26 23.30 -23.10
CA PRO A 418 5.70 22.00 -23.61
C PRO A 418 7.02 22.12 -24.38
N ARG A 419 7.92 21.15 -24.18
CA ARG A 419 9.21 21.11 -24.88
C ARG A 419 9.03 21.06 -26.39
N SER A 420 7.98 20.42 -26.89
CA SER A 420 7.60 20.45 -28.31
C SER A 420 7.39 21.85 -28.86
N ILE A 421 6.63 22.69 -28.16
CA ILE A 421 6.35 24.07 -28.58
C ILE A 421 7.63 24.89 -28.54
N ALA A 422 8.41 24.78 -27.46
CA ALA A 422 9.70 25.46 -27.36
C ALA A 422 10.65 25.05 -28.50
N ALA A 423 10.73 23.76 -28.82
CA ALA A 423 11.56 23.24 -29.91
C ALA A 423 11.07 23.73 -31.29
N ALA A 424 9.76 23.78 -31.52
CA ALA A 424 9.19 24.31 -32.77
C ALA A 424 9.54 25.78 -32.97
N ILE A 425 9.38 26.61 -31.93
CA ILE A 425 9.74 28.03 -31.96
C ILE A 425 11.24 28.23 -32.19
N GLN A 426 12.07 27.32 -31.71
CA GLN A 426 13.53 27.39 -31.87
C GLN A 426 14.00 27.01 -33.28
N HIS A 427 13.36 26.02 -33.91
CA HIS A 427 13.92 25.36 -35.10
C HIS A 427 13.11 25.51 -36.39
N VAL A 428 11.83 25.89 -36.31
CA VAL A 428 10.99 26.00 -37.50
C VAL A 428 11.28 27.28 -38.27
N ASP A 429 11.53 27.13 -39.56
CA ASP A 429 11.57 28.22 -40.53
C ASP A 429 10.16 28.48 -41.09
N TYR A 430 9.50 29.53 -40.61
CA TYR A 430 8.14 29.91 -41.02
C TYR A 430 8.02 30.22 -42.51
N SER A 431 9.11 30.49 -43.23
CA SER A 431 9.06 30.69 -44.70
C SER A 431 8.60 29.42 -45.45
N LYS A 432 8.78 28.24 -44.84
CA LYS A 432 8.42 26.93 -45.40
C LYS A 432 7.08 26.39 -44.90
N VAL A 433 6.42 27.10 -43.97
CA VAL A 433 5.17 26.68 -43.33
C VAL A 433 3.96 27.12 -44.17
N SER A 434 2.95 26.26 -44.24
CA SER A 434 1.64 26.52 -44.84
C SER A 434 0.51 26.11 -43.88
N ALA A 435 -0.74 26.49 -44.17
CA ALA A 435 -1.87 26.11 -43.32
C ALA A 435 -2.08 24.58 -43.33
N GLY A 436 -2.28 23.99 -42.15
CA GLY A 436 -2.42 22.53 -41.99
C GLY A 436 -1.11 21.75 -42.06
N TYR A 437 0.04 22.43 -42.09
CA TYR A 437 1.36 21.82 -42.22
C TYR A 437 1.76 21.07 -40.94
N PRO A 438 1.85 19.72 -40.97
CA PRO A 438 2.16 18.92 -39.78
C PRO A 438 3.66 18.69 -39.63
N ILE A 439 4.18 18.94 -38.43
CA ILE A 439 5.53 18.56 -38.01
C ILE A 439 5.43 17.61 -36.81
N VAL A 440 6.51 16.91 -36.50
CA VAL A 440 6.62 16.10 -35.28
C VAL A 440 7.85 16.51 -34.49
N VAL A 441 7.74 16.50 -33.17
CA VAL A 441 8.86 16.70 -32.25
C VAL A 441 9.11 15.38 -31.52
N ILE A 442 10.35 14.93 -31.55
CA ILE A 442 10.82 13.72 -30.86
C ILE A 442 11.56 14.18 -29.61
N ASP A 443 10.98 13.91 -28.44
CA ASP A 443 11.55 14.25 -27.14
C ASP A 443 11.98 12.99 -26.40
N ASN A 444 13.24 12.98 -25.94
CA ASN A 444 13.83 11.88 -25.18
C ASN A 444 14.31 12.42 -23.83
N VAL A 445 13.52 12.14 -22.79
CA VAL A 445 13.74 12.57 -21.41
C VAL A 445 13.23 11.50 -20.45
N GLY A 446 13.90 11.33 -19.31
CA GLY A 446 13.47 10.37 -18.28
C GLY A 446 13.49 8.90 -18.72
N GLY A 447 14.34 8.52 -19.69
CA GLY A 447 14.39 7.17 -20.24
C GLY A 447 13.25 6.84 -21.23
N LYS A 448 12.36 7.80 -21.50
CA LYS A 448 11.22 7.64 -22.40
C LYS A 448 11.44 8.42 -23.69
N THR A 449 11.01 7.83 -24.81
CA THR A 449 10.96 8.55 -26.09
C THR A 449 9.51 8.75 -26.49
N CYS A 450 9.10 10.01 -26.65
CA CYS A 450 7.77 10.38 -27.10
C CYS A 450 7.83 11.23 -28.38
N VAL A 451 6.77 11.17 -29.16
CA VAL A 451 6.61 11.94 -30.39
C VAL A 451 5.33 12.75 -30.32
N THR A 452 5.49 14.06 -30.42
CA THR A 452 4.41 15.04 -30.34
C THR A 452 4.17 15.65 -31.71
N LYS A 453 2.96 15.52 -32.24
CA LYS A 453 2.58 16.15 -33.51
C LYS A 453 2.13 17.58 -33.28
N LEU A 454 2.63 18.50 -34.10
CA LEU A 454 2.20 19.90 -34.13
C LEU A 454 1.68 20.25 -35.52
N VAL A 455 0.54 20.93 -35.59
CA VAL A 455 -0.06 21.34 -36.87
C VAL A 455 -0.16 22.86 -36.94
N ALA A 456 0.35 23.45 -38.01
CA ALA A 456 0.28 24.89 -38.22
C ALA A 456 -1.16 25.34 -38.56
N ARG A 457 -1.65 26.33 -37.84
CA ARG A 457 -2.94 26.98 -38.05
C ARG A 457 -2.72 28.48 -38.30
N LEU A 458 -3.59 29.10 -39.09
CA LEU A 458 -3.46 30.51 -39.47
C LEU A 458 -4.42 31.37 -38.66
N ASP A 459 -3.91 32.43 -38.05
CA ASP A 459 -4.70 33.53 -37.49
C ASP A 459 -4.32 34.84 -38.22
N PRO A 460 -5.24 35.44 -39.00
CA PRO A 460 -4.97 36.69 -39.71
C PRO A 460 -4.51 37.84 -38.80
N ALA A 461 -5.07 37.96 -37.58
CA ALA A 461 -4.70 39.02 -36.65
C ALA A 461 -3.28 38.80 -36.08
N LEU A 462 -2.83 37.55 -36.01
CA LEU A 462 -1.46 37.23 -35.61
C LEU A 462 -0.44 37.70 -36.66
N LYS A 463 -0.80 37.66 -37.94
CA LYS A 463 0.09 38.09 -39.04
C LYS A 463 0.44 39.57 -38.94
N ASP A 464 -0.52 40.40 -38.51
CA ASP A 464 -0.33 41.84 -38.34
C ASP A 464 0.61 42.15 -37.17
N LYS A 465 0.49 41.40 -36.06
CA LYS A 465 1.33 41.59 -34.86
C LYS A 465 2.71 40.95 -34.96
N LEU A 466 2.79 39.77 -35.59
CA LEU A 466 3.98 38.94 -35.72
C LEU A 466 4.19 38.49 -37.17
N PRO A 467 4.58 39.41 -38.08
CA PRO A 467 4.79 39.10 -39.49
C PRO A 467 5.85 38.00 -39.70
N GLU A 468 6.82 37.87 -38.79
CA GLU A 468 7.85 36.82 -38.85
C GLU A 468 7.30 35.38 -38.71
N THR A 469 6.15 35.21 -38.05
CA THR A 469 5.45 33.91 -37.96
C THR A 469 4.53 33.68 -39.16
N ARG A 470 4.37 34.70 -40.02
CA ARG A 470 3.40 34.77 -41.13
C ARG A 470 1.95 34.54 -40.70
N GLY A 471 1.64 34.75 -39.42
CA GLY A 471 0.34 34.50 -38.81
C GLY A 471 0.08 33.06 -38.39
N PHE A 472 1.12 32.19 -38.39
CA PHE A 472 0.96 30.80 -37.99
C PHE A 472 1.15 30.60 -36.48
N TYR A 473 0.25 29.83 -35.87
CA TYR A 473 0.37 29.29 -34.52
C TYR A 473 0.33 27.76 -34.55
N TRP A 474 0.79 27.10 -33.48
CA TRP A 474 0.89 25.63 -33.43
C TRP A 474 -0.25 24.99 -32.64
N GLU A 475 -0.96 24.05 -33.24
CA GLU A 475 -1.90 23.17 -32.54
C GLU A 475 -1.16 21.89 -32.15
N ARG A 476 -0.99 21.66 -30.84
CA ARG A 476 -0.30 20.50 -30.27
C ARG A 476 -1.30 19.36 -30.08
N HIS A 477 -0.96 18.18 -30.60
CA HIS A 477 -1.70 16.95 -30.36
C HIS A 477 -1.11 16.17 -29.17
N PRO A 478 -1.88 15.24 -28.55
CA PRO A 478 -1.36 14.35 -27.53
C PRO A 478 -0.13 13.58 -27.98
N SER A 479 0.86 13.47 -27.10
CA SER A 479 2.14 12.81 -27.39
C SER A 479 1.99 11.29 -27.43
N VAL A 480 2.70 10.64 -28.37
CA VAL A 480 2.72 9.19 -28.54
C VAL A 480 4.03 8.63 -27.99
N ILE A 481 3.97 7.71 -27.02
CA ILE A 481 5.15 7.04 -26.47
C ILE A 481 5.56 5.89 -27.40
N ILE A 482 6.81 5.88 -27.84
CA ILE A 482 7.35 4.91 -28.80
C ILE A 482 8.26 3.89 -28.12
N SER A 483 9.04 4.32 -27.14
CA SER A 483 9.87 3.45 -26.32
C SER A 483 9.75 3.86 -24.86
N ASP A 484 9.48 2.88 -24.01
CA ASP A 484 9.55 3.01 -22.56
C ASP A 484 10.58 1.99 -22.10
N THR A 485 11.81 2.44 -21.89
CA THR A 485 12.81 1.59 -21.23
C THR A 485 12.61 1.82 -19.74
N PRO A 486 12.14 0.82 -18.96
CA PRO A 486 11.96 0.99 -17.54
C PRO A 486 13.30 1.45 -16.92
N ALA A 487 13.26 2.48 -16.10
CA ALA A 487 14.44 2.97 -15.37
C ALA A 487 15.06 1.91 -14.43
N ASP A 488 14.44 0.73 -14.30
CA ASP A 488 14.82 -0.35 -13.39
C ASP A 488 15.99 -1.23 -13.89
N GLU A 489 16.39 -1.21 -15.17
CA GLU A 489 17.44 -2.12 -15.67
C GLU A 489 18.86 -1.52 -15.73
N SER A 490 19.00 -0.21 -15.48
CA SER A 490 20.31 0.43 -15.35
C SER A 490 20.18 1.63 -14.42
N GLU A 491 20.90 1.62 -13.28
CA GLU A 491 20.92 2.77 -12.39
C GLU A 491 21.16 4.05 -13.20
N PRO A 492 20.28 5.05 -13.12
CA PRO A 492 20.47 6.29 -13.87
C PRO A 492 21.82 6.89 -13.45
N GLY A 493 22.68 7.07 -14.44
CA GLY A 493 24.00 7.59 -14.23
C GLY A 493 23.97 8.94 -13.48
N CYS A 494 24.80 9.08 -12.44
CA CYS A 494 24.80 10.26 -11.58
C CYS A 494 25.34 11.49 -12.33
N ALA A 495 24.62 12.63 -12.29
CA ALA A 495 25.02 13.86 -12.98
C ALA A 495 26.23 14.57 -12.33
N ILE A 496 26.62 14.14 -11.13
CA ILE A 496 27.74 14.64 -10.34
C ILE A 496 28.63 13.47 -9.90
N THR A 497 29.88 13.75 -9.59
CA THR A 497 30.80 12.78 -8.97
C THR A 497 30.16 12.19 -7.71
N SER A 498 30.28 10.88 -7.52
CA SER A 498 29.67 10.21 -6.37
C SER A 498 30.59 9.19 -5.72
N ILE A 499 30.33 8.88 -4.46
CA ILE A 499 30.98 7.78 -3.73
C ILE A 499 29.96 6.69 -3.47
N ASP A 500 30.24 5.45 -3.88
CA ASP A 500 29.36 4.31 -3.64
C ASP A 500 29.47 3.73 -2.22
N GLY A 501 28.64 2.72 -1.91
CA GLY A 501 28.65 2.04 -0.62
C GLY A 501 29.95 1.29 -0.27
N GLN A 502 30.85 1.11 -1.25
CA GLN A 502 32.17 0.53 -1.05
C GLN A 502 33.27 1.60 -0.91
N ASN A 503 32.89 2.87 -0.74
CA ASN A 503 33.79 4.03 -0.69
C ASN A 503 34.62 4.25 -1.97
N GLN A 504 34.13 3.81 -3.13
CA GLN A 504 34.80 4.05 -4.41
C GLN A 504 34.23 5.29 -5.09
N TRP A 505 35.13 6.10 -5.64
CA TRP A 505 34.79 7.31 -6.38
C TRP A 505 34.35 6.96 -7.80
N GLN A 506 33.16 7.41 -8.18
CA GLN A 506 32.56 7.26 -9.49
C GLN A 506 32.49 8.63 -10.18
N PRO A 507 32.99 8.77 -11.42
CA PRO A 507 32.86 10.01 -12.17
C PRO A 507 31.39 10.28 -12.54
N PRO A 508 31.03 11.54 -12.86
CA PRO A 508 29.72 11.85 -13.41
C PRO A 508 29.44 11.03 -14.67
N ALA A 509 28.26 10.44 -14.76
CA ALA A 509 27.87 9.65 -15.90
C ALA A 509 27.57 10.53 -17.12
N ILE A 510 28.06 10.11 -18.28
CA ILE A 510 27.74 10.75 -19.55
C ILE A 510 26.46 10.12 -20.08
N ALA A 511 25.39 10.91 -20.20
CA ALA A 511 24.15 10.44 -20.81
C ALA A 511 24.42 10.01 -22.27
N ALA A 512 24.11 8.74 -22.59
CA ALA A 512 24.22 8.24 -23.94
C ALA A 512 23.28 9.01 -24.87
N ARG A 513 23.74 9.34 -26.08
CA ARG A 513 22.85 9.91 -27.10
C ARG A 513 21.80 8.86 -27.46
N PRO A 514 20.50 9.21 -27.46
CA PRO A 514 19.47 8.30 -27.93
C PRO A 514 19.77 7.82 -29.35
N PRO A 515 19.46 6.56 -29.68
CA PRO A 515 19.56 6.10 -31.06
C PRO A 515 18.65 6.97 -31.96
N ALA A 516 19.13 7.29 -33.15
CA ALA A 516 18.34 8.04 -34.12
C ALA A 516 17.15 7.17 -34.56
N LEU A 517 15.92 7.70 -34.39
CA LEU A 517 14.71 7.07 -34.91
C LEU A 517 14.59 7.30 -36.42
N ASP A 518 14.23 6.26 -37.16
CA ASP A 518 13.96 6.39 -38.59
C ASP A 518 12.60 7.05 -38.84
N ASN A 519 12.62 8.19 -39.53
CA ASN A 519 11.42 8.93 -39.93
C ASN A 519 10.46 8.07 -40.78
N SER A 520 10.96 7.08 -41.53
CA SER A 520 10.13 6.20 -42.35
C SER A 520 9.20 5.35 -41.47
N VAL A 521 9.71 4.84 -40.34
CA VAL A 521 8.95 4.06 -39.34
C VAL A 521 7.91 4.94 -38.64
N LEU A 522 8.29 6.17 -38.26
CA LEU A 522 7.37 7.11 -37.60
C LEU A 522 6.17 7.47 -38.49
N LYS A 523 6.39 7.62 -39.81
CA LYS A 523 5.32 7.92 -40.77
C LYS A 523 4.35 6.77 -40.97
N GLN A 524 4.76 5.53 -40.66
CA GLN A 524 3.92 4.34 -40.76
C GLN A 524 3.09 4.10 -39.49
N ASP A 525 3.44 4.72 -38.35
CA ASP A 525 2.65 4.61 -37.12
C ASP A 525 1.31 5.35 -37.28
N PRO A 526 0.16 4.64 -37.22
CA PRO A 526 -1.16 5.25 -37.43
C PRO A 526 -1.53 6.29 -36.36
N ARG A 527 -0.88 6.27 -35.19
CA ARG A 527 -1.11 7.23 -34.10
C ARG A 527 -0.45 8.59 -34.38
N ILE A 528 0.63 8.61 -35.16
CA ILE A 528 1.37 9.82 -35.53
C ILE A 528 0.84 10.35 -36.88
N GLY A 529 0.72 9.45 -37.84
CA GLY A 529 0.33 9.74 -39.22
C GLY A 529 1.39 10.52 -39.99
N GLY A 530 0.99 11.09 -41.14
CA GLY A 530 1.90 11.83 -42.02
C GLY A 530 2.38 13.15 -41.41
N PHE A 531 3.68 13.44 -41.61
CA PHE A 531 4.31 14.71 -41.24
C PHE A 531 5.35 15.15 -42.29
N ALA A 532 5.61 16.46 -42.37
CA ALA A 532 6.52 17.05 -43.33
C ALA A 532 8.00 16.82 -42.95
N PHE A 533 8.38 17.15 -41.72
CA PHE A 533 9.69 16.85 -41.15
C PHE A 533 9.62 16.65 -39.62
N ALA A 534 10.67 16.08 -39.05
CA ALA A 534 10.80 15.81 -37.63
C ALA A 534 11.87 16.72 -36.99
N ILE A 535 11.61 17.17 -35.76
CA ILE A 535 12.56 17.89 -34.91
C ILE A 535 12.96 16.94 -33.79
N THR A 536 14.21 16.48 -33.78
CA THR A 536 14.74 15.70 -32.66
C THR A 536 15.34 16.63 -31.61
N VAL A 537 14.78 16.62 -30.40
CA VAL A 537 15.26 17.43 -29.28
C VAL A 537 16.56 16.82 -28.73
N THR A 538 17.68 17.23 -29.30
CA THR A 538 19.02 16.76 -28.88
C THR A 538 19.59 17.56 -27.71
N GLN A 539 19.08 18.78 -27.49
CA GLN A 539 19.42 19.66 -26.39
C GLN A 539 18.16 20.37 -25.90
N SER A 540 18.17 20.80 -24.63
CA SER A 540 17.10 21.59 -24.03
C SER A 540 16.72 22.81 -24.90
N PRO A 541 15.44 22.96 -25.29
CA PRO A 541 14.99 24.09 -26.13
C PRO A 541 14.65 25.36 -25.32
N VAL A 542 15.37 25.63 -24.22
CA VAL A 542 15.13 26.81 -23.36
C VAL A 542 15.25 28.15 -24.09
N SER A 543 16.09 28.23 -25.14
CA SER A 543 16.17 29.44 -25.95
C SER A 543 14.87 29.67 -26.74
N GLY A 544 14.29 28.58 -27.27
CA GLY A 544 12.97 28.58 -27.89
C GLY A 544 11.85 28.99 -26.93
N GLY A 545 11.89 28.51 -25.68
CA GLY A 545 10.92 28.90 -24.66
C GLY A 545 10.99 30.40 -24.28
N LEU A 546 12.19 30.97 -24.18
CA LEU A 546 12.33 32.41 -23.95
C LEU A 546 11.94 33.24 -25.19
N HIS A 547 12.24 32.72 -26.39
CA HIS A 547 11.78 33.35 -27.64
C HIS A 547 10.25 33.33 -27.75
N PHE A 548 9.61 32.21 -27.39
CA PHE A 548 8.16 32.09 -27.31
C PHE A 548 7.57 33.17 -26.40
N HIS A 549 8.12 33.36 -25.21
CA HIS A 549 7.67 34.41 -24.29
C HIS A 549 7.73 35.81 -24.94
N THR A 550 8.84 36.12 -25.62
CA THR A 550 9.02 37.41 -26.31
C THR A 550 7.98 37.61 -27.42
N LEU A 551 7.70 36.57 -28.20
CA LEU A 551 6.66 36.60 -29.24
C LEU A 551 5.27 36.76 -28.61
N GLN A 552 4.97 36.05 -27.51
CA GLN A 552 3.66 36.09 -26.86
C GLN A 552 3.37 37.49 -26.28
N GLN A 553 4.38 38.17 -25.71
CA GLN A 553 4.26 39.55 -25.25
C GLN A 553 3.84 40.52 -26.37
N ARG A 554 4.37 40.32 -27.58
CA ARG A 554 4.02 41.13 -28.76
C ARG A 554 2.67 40.75 -29.36
N ALA A 555 2.29 39.47 -29.31
CA ALA A 555 0.99 38.99 -29.75
C ALA A 555 -0.17 39.47 -28.83
N GLY A 556 0.11 39.73 -27.55
CA GLY A 556 -0.89 40.05 -26.54
C GLY A 556 -1.75 38.82 -26.23
N ASP A 557 -3.07 38.97 -26.31
CA ASP A 557 -4.04 37.88 -26.04
C ASP A 557 -4.14 36.81 -27.13
N ILE A 558 -3.49 37.00 -28.29
CA ILE A 558 -3.53 36.03 -29.38
C ILE A 558 -2.57 34.88 -29.05
N PRO A 559 -3.05 33.64 -28.89
CA PRO A 559 -2.20 32.53 -28.48
C PRO A 559 -1.30 32.07 -29.63
N LEU A 560 -0.02 31.82 -29.32
CA LEU A 560 0.94 31.25 -30.27
C LEU A 560 0.86 29.73 -30.40
N TRP A 561 0.07 29.09 -29.55
CA TRP A 561 -0.24 27.68 -29.64
C TRP A 561 -1.57 27.33 -28.98
N ARG A 562 -2.12 26.17 -29.33
CA ARG A 562 -3.28 25.55 -28.68
C ARG A 562 -2.95 24.12 -28.33
N ASP A 563 -3.59 23.58 -27.30
CA ASP A 563 -3.36 22.21 -26.85
C ASP A 563 -4.60 21.37 -27.08
N GLU A 564 -4.48 20.27 -27.82
CA GLU A 564 -5.47 19.20 -27.79
C GLU A 564 -5.19 18.34 -26.56
N ILE A 565 -5.96 18.58 -25.49
CA ILE A 565 -5.82 17.85 -24.24
C ILE A 565 -6.25 16.38 -24.44
N PRO A 566 -5.56 15.43 -23.79
CA PRO A 566 -5.87 14.01 -23.94
C PRO A 566 -7.27 13.68 -23.42
N GLU A 567 -7.87 12.63 -23.98
CA GLU A 567 -9.14 12.11 -23.47
C GLU A 567 -8.99 11.70 -22.00
N LEU A 568 -9.94 12.11 -21.19
CA LEU A 568 -10.00 11.80 -19.76
C LEU A 568 -11.32 11.11 -19.48
N THR A 569 -11.26 9.95 -18.85
CA THR A 569 -12.46 9.16 -18.51
C THR A 569 -12.42 8.72 -17.05
N ILE A 570 -13.60 8.49 -16.48
CA ILE A 570 -13.77 7.78 -15.20
C ILE A 570 -14.49 6.47 -15.44
N LYS A 571 -14.23 5.45 -14.62
CA LYS A 571 -14.95 4.17 -14.70
C LYS A 571 -16.22 4.23 -13.86
N VAL A 572 -17.35 3.87 -14.46
CA VAL A 572 -18.68 3.93 -13.83
C VAL A 572 -19.36 2.58 -13.99
N PHE A 573 -20.13 2.16 -13.00
CA PHE A 573 -20.97 0.98 -13.13
C PHE A 573 -22.30 1.37 -13.78
N LYS A 574 -22.56 0.87 -14.98
CA LYS A 574 -23.81 1.08 -15.72
C LYS A 574 -24.25 -0.25 -16.34
N ASP A 575 -25.50 -0.64 -16.12
CA ASP A 575 -26.08 -1.91 -16.59
C ASP A 575 -25.31 -3.16 -16.11
N GLY A 576 -24.85 -3.16 -14.85
CA GLY A 576 -24.09 -4.27 -14.27
C GLY A 576 -22.67 -4.47 -14.83
N ARG A 577 -22.20 -3.56 -15.70
CA ARG A 577 -20.85 -3.59 -16.27
C ARG A 577 -20.12 -2.27 -16.01
N PRO A 578 -18.80 -2.31 -15.79
CA PRO A 578 -18.03 -1.09 -15.71
C PRO A 578 -17.84 -0.50 -17.11
N GLN A 579 -18.36 0.69 -17.34
CA GLN A 579 -18.26 1.45 -18.58
C GLN A 579 -17.36 2.67 -18.36
N ARG A 580 -16.68 3.14 -19.43
CA ARG A 580 -15.94 4.40 -19.38
C ARG A 580 -16.92 5.55 -19.59
N PHE A 581 -16.94 6.50 -18.65
CA PHE A 581 -17.65 7.76 -18.76
C PHE A 581 -16.67 8.85 -19.15
N GLN A 582 -16.96 9.56 -20.24
CA GLN A 582 -16.03 10.51 -20.83
C GLN A 582 -16.17 11.90 -20.20
N LEU A 583 -15.09 12.38 -19.60
CA LEU A 583 -14.98 13.74 -19.06
C LEU A 583 -14.41 14.72 -20.10
N VAL A 584 -13.43 14.26 -20.90
CA VAL A 584 -12.84 15.03 -22.00
C VAL A 584 -12.92 14.21 -23.27
N SER A 585 -13.58 14.75 -24.30
CA SER A 585 -13.72 14.09 -25.61
C SER A 585 -12.48 14.19 -26.47
N ARG A 586 -12.29 13.21 -27.38
CA ARG A 586 -11.22 13.26 -28.39
C ARG A 586 -11.29 14.54 -29.21
N GLY A 587 -10.14 15.14 -29.50
CA GLY A 587 -10.09 16.37 -30.28
C GLY A 587 -10.44 17.64 -29.51
N THR A 588 -10.61 17.56 -28.18
CA THR A 588 -10.88 18.76 -27.36
C THR A 588 -9.65 19.67 -27.35
N THR A 589 -9.74 20.81 -28.01
CA THR A 589 -8.65 21.80 -28.06
C THR A 589 -8.94 22.98 -27.13
N VAL A 590 -7.96 23.35 -26.31
CA VAL A 590 -8.02 24.48 -25.38
C VAL A 590 -6.97 25.53 -25.71
N THR A 591 -7.22 26.77 -25.28
CA THR A 591 -6.24 27.85 -25.36
C THR A 591 -5.49 27.93 -24.03
N PRO A 592 -4.19 27.59 -23.99
CA PRO A 592 -3.44 27.40 -22.75
C PRO A 592 -2.97 28.74 -22.18
N ILE A 593 -3.87 29.47 -21.52
CA ILE A 593 -3.57 30.74 -20.85
C ILE A 593 -3.81 30.59 -19.35
N ARG A 594 -2.78 30.86 -18.55
CA ARG A 594 -2.85 30.85 -17.09
C ARG A 594 -3.75 31.98 -16.58
N GLY A 595 -4.56 31.71 -15.54
CA GLY A 595 -5.54 32.66 -15.02
C GLY A 595 -6.84 32.75 -15.83
N ARG A 596 -7.00 31.94 -16.89
CA ARG A 596 -8.20 31.91 -17.73
C ARG A 596 -8.76 30.49 -17.83
N PRO A 597 -9.70 30.10 -16.95
CA PRO A 597 -10.34 28.79 -17.03
C PRO A 597 -11.22 28.68 -18.29
N VAL A 598 -11.19 27.50 -18.91
CA VAL A 598 -11.99 27.15 -20.09
C VAL A 598 -12.97 26.05 -19.69
N SER A 599 -14.26 26.21 -20.03
CA SER A 599 -15.25 25.15 -19.83
C SER A 599 -15.08 24.03 -20.85
N ILE A 600 -15.07 22.79 -20.39
CA ILE A 600 -15.09 21.59 -21.23
C ILE A 600 -16.50 21.00 -21.15
N GLU A 601 -17.10 20.77 -22.31
CA GLU A 601 -18.45 20.21 -22.39
C GLU A 601 -18.44 18.71 -22.06
N VAL A 602 -19.17 18.32 -21.01
CA VAL A 602 -19.48 16.92 -20.68
C VAL A 602 -20.88 16.64 -21.20
N LYS A 603 -21.00 15.77 -22.21
CA LYS A 603 -22.26 15.57 -22.97
C LYS A 603 -23.30 14.71 -22.25
N GLU A 604 -22.86 13.84 -21.36
CA GLU A 604 -23.70 12.86 -20.68
C GLU A 604 -23.96 13.28 -19.23
N ASP A 605 -25.13 12.94 -18.70
CA ASP A 605 -25.41 13.07 -17.27
C ASP A 605 -24.84 11.87 -16.52
N PHE A 606 -24.46 12.08 -15.25
CA PHE A 606 -23.86 11.07 -14.40
C PHE A 606 -24.75 10.76 -13.20
N THR A 607 -25.10 9.49 -13.02
CA THR A 607 -25.90 9.03 -11.89
C THR A 607 -25.00 8.72 -10.69
N LEU A 608 -25.18 9.43 -9.58
CA LEU A 608 -24.58 9.07 -8.29
C LEU A 608 -25.47 8.02 -7.60
N PRO A 609 -24.96 6.81 -7.28
CA PRO A 609 -25.77 5.78 -6.64
C PRO A 609 -26.11 6.11 -5.18
N ALA A 610 -27.26 5.65 -4.69
CA ALA A 610 -27.67 5.80 -3.28
C ALA A 610 -26.72 5.09 -2.29
N ASP A 611 -26.88 5.41 -1.00
CA ASP A 611 -26.34 4.67 0.15
C ASP A 611 -24.80 4.58 0.26
N ARG A 612 -24.05 5.47 -0.41
CA ARG A 612 -22.58 5.56 -0.31
C ARG A 612 -22.14 6.73 0.58
N PRO A 613 -21.26 6.54 1.58
CA PRO A 613 -20.81 7.63 2.47
C PRO A 613 -19.91 8.65 1.77
N PHE A 614 -19.25 8.25 0.68
CA PHE A 614 -18.47 9.08 -0.22
C PHE A 614 -18.41 8.39 -1.59
N TYR A 615 -17.98 9.11 -2.63
CA TYR A 615 -17.76 8.52 -3.95
C TYR A 615 -16.31 8.65 -4.38
N GLN A 616 -15.80 7.63 -5.09
CA GLN A 616 -14.46 7.65 -5.64
C GLN A 616 -14.43 7.01 -7.03
N PHE A 617 -13.89 7.74 -8.01
CA PHE A 617 -13.87 7.31 -9.41
C PHE A 617 -12.43 7.37 -9.96
N PRO A 618 -11.78 6.23 -10.23
CA PRO A 618 -10.45 6.20 -10.83
C PRO A 618 -10.44 6.85 -12.22
N LEU A 619 -9.36 7.58 -12.51
CA LEU A 619 -9.15 8.25 -13.79
C LEU A 619 -8.36 7.37 -14.77
N PHE A 620 -8.68 7.52 -16.04
CA PHE A 620 -8.00 6.87 -17.16
C PHE A 620 -7.72 7.90 -18.26
N LEU A 621 -6.54 7.80 -18.88
CA LEU A 621 -6.07 8.70 -19.93
C LEU A 621 -6.08 7.98 -21.29
N GLY A 622 -6.71 8.59 -22.30
CA GLY A 622 -6.83 8.01 -23.64
C GLY A 622 -7.49 6.63 -23.63
N ASP A 623 -6.98 5.74 -24.47
CA ASP A 623 -7.44 4.35 -24.54
C ASP A 623 -6.80 3.42 -23.49
N SER A 624 -5.92 3.93 -22.62
CA SER A 624 -5.14 3.11 -21.67
C SER A 624 -6.02 2.26 -20.75
N ARG A 625 -5.71 0.96 -20.66
CA ARG A 625 -6.39 0.04 -19.72
C ARG A 625 -5.94 0.24 -18.27
N GLU A 626 -4.84 0.96 -18.04
CA GLU A 626 -4.29 1.21 -16.71
C GLU A 626 -4.83 2.50 -16.11
N ASP A 627 -5.07 2.48 -14.79
CA ASP A 627 -5.49 3.68 -14.06
C ASP A 627 -4.35 4.70 -14.04
N LEU A 628 -4.71 5.99 -14.15
CA LEU A 628 -3.77 7.11 -14.08
C LEU A 628 -3.08 7.24 -12.70
N GLY A 629 -3.47 6.41 -11.73
CA GLY A 629 -3.02 6.51 -10.33
C GLY A 629 -3.70 7.63 -9.56
N TYR A 630 -4.73 8.26 -10.13
CA TYR A 630 -5.56 9.29 -9.49
C TYR A 630 -7.04 8.89 -9.53
N SER A 631 -7.81 9.37 -8.55
CA SER A 631 -9.26 9.23 -8.49
C SER A 631 -9.93 10.58 -8.20
N ALA A 632 -11.09 10.82 -8.80
CA ALA A 632 -12.01 11.86 -8.38
C ALA A 632 -12.71 11.42 -7.09
N ARG A 633 -12.56 12.16 -6.00
CA ARG A 633 -13.25 11.89 -4.73
C ARG A 633 -14.27 12.97 -4.41
N LEU A 634 -15.49 12.53 -4.09
CA LEU A 634 -16.58 13.39 -3.62
C LEU A 634 -16.80 13.12 -2.13
N ASP A 635 -16.63 14.16 -1.32
CA ASP A 635 -16.97 14.18 0.09
C ASP A 635 -18.04 15.28 0.30
N SER A 636 -19.17 14.94 0.96
CA SER A 636 -20.25 15.90 1.22
C SER A 636 -21.06 15.50 2.45
N CYS A 637 -21.57 16.48 3.19
CA CYS A 637 -22.52 16.25 4.29
C CYS A 637 -23.88 15.71 3.81
N ALA A 638 -24.16 15.76 2.50
CA ALA A 638 -25.35 15.18 1.88
C ALA A 638 -25.26 13.66 1.70
N PHE A 639 -24.07 13.07 1.86
CA PHE A 639 -23.86 11.63 1.70
C PHE A 639 -24.03 10.91 3.04
N PRO A 640 -24.63 9.70 3.07
CA PRO A 640 -25.17 8.95 1.92
C PRO A 640 -26.48 9.51 1.33
N LEU A 641 -26.61 9.43 0.00
CA LEU A 641 -27.84 9.80 -0.71
C LEU A 641 -28.94 8.75 -0.47
N LYS A 642 -30.20 9.18 -0.31
CA LYS A 642 -31.35 8.27 -0.10
C LYS A 642 -31.77 7.51 -1.35
N GLU A 643 -31.56 8.10 -2.52
CA GLU A 643 -31.89 7.55 -3.82
C GLU A 643 -30.78 7.94 -4.81
N SER A 644 -30.67 7.22 -5.92
CA SER A 644 -29.71 7.55 -6.95
C SER A 644 -30.08 8.87 -7.63
N VAL A 645 -29.10 9.76 -7.82
CA VAL A 645 -29.34 11.12 -8.34
C VAL A 645 -28.56 11.37 -9.62
N ASP A 646 -29.27 11.76 -10.68
CA ASP A 646 -28.65 12.21 -11.92
C ASP A 646 -28.07 13.62 -11.78
N CYS A 647 -26.81 13.76 -12.17
CA CYS A 647 -26.04 14.99 -12.07
C CYS A 647 -25.56 15.45 -13.44
N ALA A 648 -25.67 16.76 -13.70
CA ALA A 648 -24.88 17.42 -14.73
C ALA A 648 -23.44 17.56 -14.22
N LEU A 649 -22.44 17.32 -15.06
CA LEU A 649 -21.05 17.58 -14.71
C LEU A 649 -20.59 18.86 -15.38
N HIS A 650 -20.00 19.74 -14.57
CA HIS A 650 -19.32 20.92 -15.05
C HIS A 650 -17.82 20.71 -14.87
N LEU A 651 -17.09 20.60 -15.98
CA LEU A 651 -15.64 20.47 -16.01
C LEU A 651 -15.03 21.76 -16.55
N THR A 652 -14.10 22.35 -15.80
CA THR A 652 -13.26 23.45 -16.29
C THR A 652 -11.79 23.04 -16.30
N PHE A 653 -11.05 23.58 -17.26
CA PHE A 653 -9.60 23.42 -17.38
C PHE A 653 -8.90 24.77 -17.34
N GLU A 654 -7.95 24.96 -16.42
CA GLU A 654 -7.10 26.14 -16.34
C GLU A 654 -5.62 25.76 -16.47
N TYR A 655 -5.00 26.21 -17.56
CA TYR A 655 -3.61 25.85 -17.86
C TYR A 655 -2.62 26.45 -16.85
N GLY A 656 -1.77 25.61 -16.27
CA GLY A 656 -0.74 26.05 -15.32
C GLY A 656 -1.24 26.43 -13.92
N ALA A 657 -2.53 26.27 -13.63
CA ALA A 657 -3.08 26.37 -12.28
C ALA A 657 -2.64 25.17 -11.42
N ASP A 658 -2.61 25.32 -10.10
CA ASP A 658 -2.23 24.22 -9.18
C ASP A 658 -3.13 23.00 -9.34
N ALA A 659 -4.44 23.24 -9.52
CA ALA A 659 -5.45 22.25 -9.87
C ALA A 659 -6.06 22.59 -11.25
N PRO A 660 -5.50 22.08 -12.37
CA PRO A 660 -5.93 22.45 -13.72
C PRO A 660 -7.36 22.04 -14.00
N TYR A 661 -7.74 20.82 -13.62
CA TYR A 661 -9.10 20.32 -13.80
C TYR A 661 -9.93 20.61 -12.55
N GLN A 662 -11.10 21.21 -12.72
CA GLN A 662 -12.11 21.32 -11.67
C GLN A 662 -13.40 20.66 -12.15
N LEU A 663 -13.80 19.58 -11.47
CA LEU A 663 -14.99 18.81 -11.80
C LEU A 663 -16.05 19.03 -10.71
N THR A 664 -17.23 19.51 -11.11
CA THR A 664 -18.35 19.77 -10.19
C THR A 664 -19.57 18.96 -10.62
N PHE A 665 -20.18 18.28 -9.65
CA PHE A 665 -21.42 17.51 -9.81
C PHE A 665 -22.60 18.37 -9.39
N MET A 666 -23.53 18.62 -10.31
CA MET A 666 -24.71 19.44 -10.10
C MET A 666 -25.98 18.58 -10.23
N PRO A 667 -26.72 18.30 -9.15
CA PRO A 667 -27.89 17.42 -9.22
C PRO A 667 -29.01 18.06 -10.04
N ARG A 668 -29.56 17.31 -11.00
CA ARG A 668 -30.64 17.77 -11.90
C ARG A 668 -31.94 18.03 -11.14
N ASN A 669 -32.21 17.21 -10.13
CA ASN A 669 -33.39 17.32 -9.28
C ASN A 669 -33.20 18.26 -8.08
N GLY A 670 -32.01 18.87 -7.91
CA GLY A 670 -31.71 19.74 -6.77
C GLY A 670 -31.62 19.01 -5.41
N ALA A 671 -31.38 17.70 -5.40
CA ALA A 671 -31.36 16.91 -4.16
C ALA A 671 -30.28 17.33 -3.14
N PHE A 672 -29.20 17.97 -3.60
CA PHE A 672 -28.13 18.48 -2.75
C PHE A 672 -27.46 19.72 -3.39
N ALA A 673 -26.68 20.49 -2.62
CA ALA A 673 -25.88 21.58 -3.19
C ALA A 673 -24.74 20.99 -4.04
N GLN A 674 -24.36 21.65 -5.14
CA GLN A 674 -23.31 21.14 -6.03
C GLN A 674 -22.04 20.71 -5.27
N VAL A 675 -21.44 19.58 -5.68
CA VAL A 675 -20.26 19.00 -5.00
C VAL A 675 -19.08 19.02 -5.95
N GLN A 676 -17.98 19.63 -5.51
CA GLN A 676 -16.73 19.65 -6.26
C GLN A 676 -15.89 18.41 -5.92
N ALA A 677 -15.35 17.77 -6.96
CA ALA A 677 -14.43 16.65 -6.79
C ALA A 677 -13.04 17.12 -6.35
N THR A 678 -12.43 16.32 -5.49
CA THR A 678 -11.01 16.44 -5.12
C THR A 678 -10.23 15.33 -5.82
N TRP A 679 -9.10 15.66 -6.44
CA TRP A 679 -8.23 14.66 -7.06
C TRP A 679 -7.33 14.05 -5.99
N ARG A 680 -7.41 12.73 -5.79
CA ARG A 680 -6.55 12.02 -4.84
C ARG A 680 -5.74 10.93 -5.53
N ARG A 681 -4.49 10.77 -5.12
CA ARG A 681 -3.67 9.65 -5.59
C ARG A 681 -4.21 8.35 -5.01
N THR A 682 -4.33 7.33 -5.85
CA THR A 682 -4.87 6.02 -5.46
C THR A 682 -3.93 5.29 -4.48
N ARG A 683 -2.63 5.63 -4.45
CA ARG A 683 -1.63 5.05 -3.54
C ARG A 683 -1.69 5.57 -2.09
N ASP A 684 -2.34 6.71 -1.84
CA ASP A 684 -2.35 7.35 -0.51
C ASP A 684 -3.53 6.86 0.38
N LEU A 685 -4.38 5.98 -0.15
CA LEU A 685 -5.45 5.31 0.58
C LEU A 685 -5.10 3.84 0.76
N VAL A 686 -4.48 3.50 1.89
CA VAL A 686 -4.33 2.12 2.31
C VAL A 686 -5.71 1.63 2.76
N VAL A 687 -6.49 1.07 1.83
CA VAL A 687 -7.67 0.27 2.18
C VAL A 687 -7.15 -0.94 2.95
N THR A 688 -7.42 -0.98 4.26
CA THR A 688 -7.01 -2.07 5.16
C THR A 688 -8.18 -3.00 5.52
N ASP A 689 -9.39 -2.65 5.09
CA ASP A 689 -10.67 -3.23 5.49
C ASP A 689 -11.52 -3.68 4.30
N ALA A 690 -10.89 -3.98 3.14
CA ALA A 690 -11.62 -4.48 1.98
C ALA A 690 -12.36 -5.79 2.29
N PRO A 691 -13.54 -6.02 1.68
CA PRO A 691 -14.38 -7.19 1.94
C PRO A 691 -13.63 -8.51 1.72
N ALA A 692 -13.92 -9.51 2.55
CA ALA A 692 -13.34 -10.85 2.47
C ALA A 692 -14.44 -11.91 2.27
N PRO A 693 -14.18 -13.00 1.53
CA PRO A 693 -15.11 -14.11 1.42
C PRO A 693 -15.30 -14.83 2.77
N GLU A 694 -16.55 -15.19 3.09
CA GLU A 694 -16.83 -15.99 4.28
C GLU A 694 -16.45 -17.47 4.10
N TYR A 695 -16.33 -18.20 5.21
CA TYR A 695 -16.31 -19.66 5.19
C TYR A 695 -17.67 -20.20 5.65
N PRO A 696 -18.26 -21.22 4.99
CA PRO A 696 -19.52 -21.80 5.45
C PRO A 696 -19.45 -22.25 6.91
N ALA A 697 -20.54 -22.08 7.67
CA ALA A 697 -20.59 -22.52 9.06
C ALA A 697 -20.31 -24.03 9.18
N PRO A 698 -19.30 -24.46 9.98
CA PRO A 698 -19.02 -25.87 10.21
C PRO A 698 -20.18 -26.59 10.91
N MET A 699 -20.49 -27.82 10.49
CA MET A 699 -21.50 -28.66 11.18
C MET A 699 -20.94 -29.25 12.48
N ALA A 700 -21.77 -29.37 13.52
CA ALA A 700 -21.40 -30.10 14.73
C ALA A 700 -21.58 -31.62 14.54
N TRP A 701 -20.92 -32.43 15.40
CA TRP A 701 -21.05 -33.89 15.39
C TRP A 701 -22.51 -34.36 15.56
N ALA A 702 -23.32 -33.62 16.33
CA ALA A 702 -24.74 -33.90 16.52
C ALA A 702 -25.55 -33.72 15.22
N ASP A 703 -25.22 -32.69 14.42
CA ASP A 703 -25.95 -32.35 13.19
C ASP A 703 -25.77 -33.40 12.09
N LEU A 704 -24.64 -34.13 12.10
CA LEU A 704 -24.35 -35.23 11.16
C LEU A 704 -25.34 -36.40 11.28
N ARG A 705 -26.11 -36.49 12.37
CA ARG A 705 -27.18 -37.48 12.55
C ARG A 705 -28.52 -37.04 11.96
N HIS A 706 -28.66 -35.75 11.67
CA HIS A 706 -29.92 -35.10 11.31
C HIS A 706 -29.80 -34.31 10.01
N LEU A 707 -29.02 -34.80 9.04
CA LEU A 707 -28.78 -34.08 7.80
C LEU A 707 -30.02 -34.12 6.88
N PRO A 708 -30.62 -32.97 6.50
CA PRO A 708 -31.82 -32.95 5.68
C PRO A 708 -31.56 -33.49 4.27
N LYS A 709 -32.47 -34.32 3.75
CA LYS A 709 -32.42 -34.77 2.35
C LYS A 709 -32.91 -33.64 1.42
N PRO A 710 -32.25 -33.41 0.26
CA PRO A 710 -32.70 -32.41 -0.70
C PRO A 710 -34.16 -32.68 -1.12
N GLY A 711 -35.05 -31.70 -0.93
CA GLY A 711 -36.46 -31.79 -1.34
C GLY A 711 -37.35 -32.70 -0.47
N SER A 712 -36.91 -33.09 0.73
CA SER A 712 -37.68 -33.93 1.65
C SER A 712 -37.56 -33.45 3.10
N SER A 713 -38.59 -33.70 3.92
CA SER A 713 -38.56 -33.47 5.37
C SER A 713 -37.81 -34.56 6.14
N GLU A 714 -37.35 -35.61 5.45
CA GLU A 714 -36.57 -36.69 6.07
C GLU A 714 -35.11 -36.28 6.28
N THR A 715 -34.56 -36.65 7.44
CA THR A 715 -33.14 -36.50 7.76
C THR A 715 -32.38 -37.82 7.59
N THR A 716 -31.08 -37.73 7.34
CA THR A 716 -30.18 -38.89 7.20
C THR A 716 -29.13 -38.87 8.30
N ASP A 717 -28.92 -40.02 8.95
CA ASP A 717 -27.83 -40.25 9.89
C ASP A 717 -26.59 -40.72 9.14
N LEU A 718 -25.62 -39.81 8.94
CA LEU A 718 -24.38 -40.11 8.23
C LEU A 718 -23.51 -41.12 8.97
N LEU A 719 -23.53 -41.10 10.31
CA LEU A 719 -22.70 -41.98 11.15
C LEU A 719 -23.16 -43.44 11.01
N ASN A 720 -24.48 -43.66 11.06
CA ASN A 720 -25.05 -44.99 10.85
C ASN A 720 -24.96 -45.41 9.37
N TRP A 721 -25.12 -44.46 8.43
CA TRP A 721 -24.96 -44.75 7.00
C TRP A 721 -23.57 -45.32 6.73
N ILE A 722 -22.48 -44.65 7.14
CA ILE A 722 -21.13 -45.12 6.79
C ILE A 722 -20.83 -46.50 7.37
N THR A 723 -21.24 -46.80 8.61
CA THR A 723 -21.04 -48.12 9.22
C THR A 723 -21.75 -49.22 8.43
N ARG A 724 -22.99 -48.99 8.01
CA ARG A 724 -23.74 -49.95 7.17
C ARG A 724 -23.16 -50.08 5.77
N ALA A 725 -22.68 -48.98 5.20
CA ALA A 725 -22.10 -48.97 3.86
C ALA A 725 -20.79 -49.77 3.81
N ILE A 726 -19.93 -49.66 4.83
CA ILE A 726 -18.68 -50.45 4.92
C ILE A 726 -18.98 -51.92 5.19
N ALA A 727 -19.96 -52.24 6.05
CA ALA A 727 -20.38 -53.62 6.27
C ALA A 727 -20.95 -54.28 4.99
N ARG A 728 -21.67 -53.51 4.17
CA ARG A 728 -22.15 -53.97 2.85
C ARG A 728 -20.99 -54.15 1.87
N LEU A 729 -20.02 -53.23 1.89
CA LEU A 729 -18.83 -53.32 1.06
C LEU A 729 -18.06 -54.62 1.30
N ASP A 730 -17.97 -55.10 2.55
CA ASP A 730 -17.36 -56.41 2.85
C ASP A 730 -18.08 -57.57 2.15
N GLN A 731 -19.41 -57.56 2.14
CA GLN A 731 -20.21 -58.57 1.44
C GLN A 731 -20.03 -58.50 -0.08
N ASP A 732 -19.71 -57.32 -0.61
CA ASP A 732 -19.45 -57.14 -2.03
C ASP A 732 -18.04 -57.59 -2.41
N ILE A 733 -17.08 -57.55 -1.48
CA ILE A 733 -15.67 -57.89 -1.70
C ILE A 733 -15.37 -59.37 -1.43
N TYR A 734 -15.81 -59.89 -0.29
CA TYR A 734 -15.50 -61.24 0.17
C TYR A 734 -16.69 -62.19 -0.03
N ILE A 735 -16.36 -63.46 -0.26
CA ILE A 735 -17.27 -64.57 0.01
C ILE A 735 -17.01 -64.96 1.46
N ARG A 736 -17.93 -64.57 2.36
CA ARG A 736 -17.94 -64.97 3.77
C ARG A 736 -18.86 -66.19 3.92
N PRO A 737 -18.34 -67.42 4.05
CA PRO A 737 -19.15 -68.63 4.09
C PRO A 737 -20.08 -68.61 5.31
N LYS A 738 -21.35 -68.94 5.11
CA LYS A 738 -22.25 -69.22 6.24
C LYS A 738 -22.04 -70.66 6.70
N ALA A 739 -22.34 -70.93 7.97
CA ALA A 739 -22.31 -72.29 8.52
C ALA A 739 -23.19 -73.22 7.65
N ARG A 740 -22.60 -74.31 7.16
CA ARG A 740 -23.26 -75.28 6.29
C ARG A 740 -23.78 -76.46 7.11
N ALA A 741 -24.97 -76.93 6.78
CA ALA A 741 -25.57 -78.13 7.35
C ALA A 741 -25.45 -79.30 6.35
N LYS A 742 -25.47 -80.53 6.86
CA LYS A 742 -25.47 -81.76 6.05
C LYS A 742 -26.85 -82.42 6.07
N ALA A 743 -27.29 -82.95 4.94
CA ALA A 743 -28.51 -83.76 4.83
C ALA A 743 -28.35 -84.83 3.74
N VAL A 744 -29.04 -85.96 3.90
CA VAL A 744 -29.03 -87.06 2.92
C VAL A 744 -30.26 -86.95 2.04
N ILE A 745 -30.09 -86.97 0.71
CA ILE A 745 -31.21 -86.96 -0.24
C ILE A 745 -32.00 -88.26 -0.07
N ASN A 746 -33.29 -88.13 0.22
CA ASN A 746 -34.17 -89.28 0.51
C ASN A 746 -35.30 -89.45 -0.51
N LYS A 747 -35.37 -88.59 -1.53
CA LYS A 747 -36.31 -88.68 -2.64
C LYS A 747 -35.61 -88.46 -3.97
N GLU A 748 -36.09 -89.12 -5.00
CA GLU A 748 -35.64 -88.82 -6.37
C GLU A 748 -36.03 -87.40 -6.76
N TRP A 749 -35.23 -86.79 -7.62
CA TRP A 749 -35.53 -85.48 -8.20
C TRP A 749 -36.81 -85.54 -9.03
N ARG A 750 -37.69 -84.55 -8.83
CA ARG A 750 -38.97 -84.44 -9.53
C ARG A 750 -39.08 -83.08 -10.23
N PRO A 751 -39.73 -83.02 -11.40
CA PRO A 751 -40.01 -81.75 -12.04
C PRO A 751 -40.98 -80.91 -11.20
N ASP A 752 -40.71 -79.62 -11.10
CA ASP A 752 -41.61 -78.61 -10.57
C ASP A 752 -42.60 -78.13 -11.65
N LYS A 753 -43.54 -77.25 -11.28
CA LYS A 753 -44.55 -76.72 -12.19
C LYS A 753 -44.00 -75.80 -13.28
N ASN A 754 -42.72 -75.40 -13.18
CA ASN A 754 -42.06 -74.42 -14.04
C ASN A 754 -40.90 -75.06 -14.86
N GLY A 755 -40.83 -76.39 -14.92
CA GLY A 755 -39.81 -77.13 -15.68
C GLY A 755 -38.43 -77.24 -15.02
N GLY A 756 -38.29 -76.83 -13.75
CA GLY A 756 -37.09 -77.09 -12.95
C GLY A 756 -37.19 -78.40 -12.16
N TYR A 757 -36.10 -78.87 -11.57
CA TYR A 757 -36.11 -80.07 -10.73
C TYR A 757 -35.91 -79.73 -9.24
N PHE A 758 -36.59 -80.47 -8.38
CA PHE A 758 -36.43 -80.39 -6.92
C PHE A 758 -36.38 -81.77 -6.27
N THR A 759 -35.79 -81.82 -5.08
CA THR A 759 -35.76 -83.01 -4.22
C THR A 759 -35.93 -82.63 -2.74
N PHE A 760 -35.99 -83.63 -1.87
CA PHE A 760 -35.94 -83.47 -0.43
C PHE A 760 -34.78 -84.26 0.17
N ALA A 761 -34.11 -83.63 1.12
CA ALA A 761 -33.10 -84.26 1.95
C ALA A 761 -33.53 -84.26 3.42
N THR A 762 -32.98 -85.16 4.22
CA THR A 762 -33.19 -85.19 5.69
C THR A 762 -31.87 -85.08 6.42
N THR A 763 -31.86 -84.26 7.47
CA THR A 763 -30.71 -84.15 8.37
C THR A 763 -30.58 -85.41 9.22
N SER A 764 -29.35 -85.87 9.43
CA SER A 764 -29.05 -87.09 10.21
C SER A 764 -29.34 -86.94 11.72
N ALA A 765 -29.36 -85.71 12.25
CA ALA A 765 -29.56 -85.45 13.68
C ALA A 765 -31.02 -85.15 14.09
N THR A 766 -31.82 -84.50 13.23
CA THR A 766 -33.16 -83.98 13.60
C THR A 766 -34.30 -84.54 12.74
N GLN A 767 -33.99 -85.35 11.72
CA GLN A 767 -34.93 -85.81 10.68
C GLN A 767 -35.72 -84.67 10.01
N GLU A 768 -35.18 -83.46 10.04
CA GLU A 768 -35.81 -82.28 9.46
C GLU A 768 -35.79 -82.40 7.93
N ARG A 769 -36.95 -82.19 7.31
CA ARG A 769 -37.09 -82.24 5.84
C ARG A 769 -36.64 -80.93 5.23
N VAL A 770 -35.62 -81.01 4.37
CA VAL A 770 -35.00 -79.89 3.66
C VAL A 770 -35.43 -79.93 2.21
N PHE A 771 -36.04 -78.86 1.72
CA PHE A 771 -36.35 -78.68 0.31
C PHE A 771 -35.11 -78.22 -0.46
N VAL A 772 -34.78 -78.89 -1.57
CA VAL A 772 -33.64 -78.55 -2.42
C VAL A 772 -34.13 -78.40 -3.86
N HIS A 773 -33.78 -77.28 -4.49
CA HIS A 773 -34.14 -76.97 -5.88
C HIS A 773 -32.87 -76.84 -6.72
N GLN A 774 -32.91 -77.22 -8.00
CA GLN A 774 -31.73 -77.20 -8.87
C GLN A 774 -31.04 -75.82 -8.97
N LYS A 775 -31.84 -74.74 -8.94
CA LYS A 775 -31.32 -73.34 -8.96
C LYS A 775 -30.55 -72.95 -7.70
N ASN A 776 -30.65 -73.77 -6.65
CA ASN A 776 -29.96 -73.54 -5.39
C ASN A 776 -28.65 -74.33 -5.32
N ILE A 777 -28.28 -75.08 -6.35
CA ILE A 777 -26.99 -75.79 -6.42
C ILE A 777 -25.89 -74.79 -6.75
N LEU A 778 -24.71 -74.97 -6.16
CA LEU A 778 -23.54 -74.15 -6.42
C LEU A 778 -23.05 -74.27 -7.87
N ASP A 779 -22.58 -73.16 -8.43
CA ASP A 779 -21.99 -73.12 -9.78
C ASP A 779 -20.84 -74.14 -9.91
N GLY A 780 -20.91 -74.97 -10.95
CA GLY A 780 -19.97 -76.09 -11.18
C GLY A 780 -20.53 -77.47 -10.85
N HIS A 781 -21.74 -77.54 -10.27
CA HIS A 781 -22.50 -78.78 -10.06
C HIS A 781 -23.84 -78.74 -10.79
N VAL A 782 -24.36 -79.90 -11.17
CA VAL A 782 -25.72 -80.06 -11.72
C VAL A 782 -26.56 -80.95 -10.80
N TYR A 783 -27.88 -80.83 -10.86
CA TYR A 783 -28.75 -81.59 -9.95
C TYR A 783 -28.64 -83.11 -10.11
N THR A 784 -28.22 -83.58 -11.28
CA THR A 784 -27.93 -84.98 -11.56
C THR A 784 -26.70 -85.51 -10.82
N ASP A 785 -25.86 -84.64 -10.25
CA ASP A 785 -24.69 -85.02 -9.45
C ASP A 785 -25.09 -85.55 -8.06
N PHE A 786 -26.36 -85.41 -7.67
CA PHE A 786 -26.85 -85.77 -6.33
C PHE A 786 -28.04 -86.74 -6.41
N GLY A 787 -27.79 -88.03 -6.22
CA GLY A 787 -28.79 -89.09 -6.20
C GLY A 787 -29.41 -89.35 -4.83
N VAL A 788 -30.37 -90.27 -4.78
CA VAL A 788 -30.94 -90.76 -3.50
C VAL A 788 -29.87 -91.53 -2.74
N GLY A 789 -29.66 -91.18 -1.47
CA GLY A 789 -28.62 -91.74 -0.62
C GLY A 789 -27.38 -90.86 -0.50
N ASP A 790 -27.21 -89.85 -1.37
CA ASP A 790 -26.06 -88.95 -1.31
C ASP A 790 -26.21 -87.92 -0.20
N THR A 791 -25.12 -87.65 0.50
CA THR A 791 -25.02 -86.58 1.48
C THR A 791 -24.66 -85.27 0.78
N ILE A 792 -25.49 -84.24 0.99
CA ILE A 792 -25.28 -82.89 0.51
C ILE A 792 -24.93 -81.93 1.65
N SER A 793 -24.13 -80.91 1.35
CA SER A 793 -23.79 -79.78 2.21
C SER A 793 -24.48 -78.52 1.69
N TYR A 794 -25.18 -77.77 2.54
CA TYR A 794 -25.98 -76.61 2.14
C TYR A 794 -26.04 -75.52 3.20
N GLU A 795 -26.36 -74.29 2.80
CA GLU A 795 -26.71 -73.20 3.71
C GLU A 795 -28.19 -73.30 4.10
N ARG A 796 -28.47 -73.41 5.40
CA ARG A 796 -29.84 -73.50 5.92
C ARG A 796 -30.59 -72.19 5.70
N HIS A 797 -31.74 -72.26 5.04
CA HIS A 797 -32.66 -71.15 4.86
C HIS A 797 -34.07 -71.55 5.31
N GLU A 798 -34.56 -70.93 6.38
CA GLU A 798 -35.87 -71.22 6.98
C GLU A 798 -36.86 -70.08 6.70
N GLN A 799 -38.05 -70.44 6.21
CA GLN A 799 -39.12 -69.47 5.98
C GLN A 799 -40.47 -70.13 6.26
N GLY A 800 -41.24 -69.58 7.21
CA GLY A 800 -42.57 -70.08 7.58
C GLY A 800 -42.58 -71.54 8.09
N GLY A 801 -41.58 -71.92 8.89
CA GLY A 801 -41.45 -73.27 9.45
C GLY A 801 -41.03 -74.36 8.45
N LYS A 802 -40.65 -73.98 7.22
CA LYS A 802 -40.13 -74.90 6.20
C LYS A 802 -38.65 -74.63 5.98
N CYS A 803 -37.84 -75.69 6.03
CA CYS A 803 -36.40 -75.63 5.79
C CYS A 803 -36.09 -75.86 4.31
N SER A 804 -35.24 -75.00 3.74
CA SER A 804 -34.74 -75.11 2.38
C SER A 804 -33.22 -74.99 2.35
N GLY A 805 -32.60 -75.76 1.46
CA GLY A 805 -31.17 -75.68 1.22
C GLY A 805 -30.84 -74.70 0.12
N ARG A 806 -29.97 -73.74 0.41
CA ARG A 806 -29.34 -72.85 -0.58
C ARG A 806 -27.88 -73.20 -0.76
N ARG A 807 -27.35 -72.86 -1.94
CA ARG A 807 -25.94 -73.11 -2.32
C ARG A 807 -25.52 -74.55 -2.05
N VAL A 808 -26.29 -75.52 -2.52
CA VAL A 808 -26.11 -76.96 -2.28
C VAL A 808 -24.90 -77.50 -3.06
N ALA A 809 -24.07 -78.30 -2.41
CA ALA A 809 -22.95 -79.03 -2.99
C ALA A 809 -22.74 -80.39 -2.31
N GLY A 810 -21.73 -81.16 -2.72
CA GLY A 810 -21.41 -82.46 -2.15
C GLY A 810 -20.99 -82.40 -0.67
N GLU A 811 -21.00 -83.56 0.00
CA GLU A 811 -20.79 -83.70 1.44
C GLU A 811 -19.56 -82.95 1.99
N TYR A 812 -18.43 -83.06 1.29
CA TYR A 812 -17.14 -82.49 1.71
C TYR A 812 -16.88 -81.09 1.16
N HIS A 813 -17.91 -80.44 0.59
CA HIS A 813 -17.76 -79.08 0.09
C HIS A 813 -17.64 -78.09 1.26
N GLU A 814 -16.46 -77.52 1.40
CA GLU A 814 -16.16 -76.40 2.29
C GLU A 814 -15.99 -75.14 1.45
N GLU A 815 -16.73 -74.08 1.80
CA GLU A 815 -16.40 -72.74 1.33
C GLU A 815 -15.44 -72.12 2.34
N VAL A 816 -14.28 -71.69 1.87
CA VAL A 816 -13.33 -70.91 2.67
C VAL A 816 -13.53 -69.44 2.36
N GLU A 817 -13.33 -68.60 3.36
CA GLU A 817 -13.29 -67.15 3.14
C GLU A 817 -12.26 -66.80 2.07
N ARG A 818 -12.72 -66.14 1.01
CA ARG A 818 -11.85 -65.70 -0.08
C ARG A 818 -12.41 -64.47 -0.76
N LEU A 819 -11.53 -63.72 -1.41
CA LEU A 819 -11.90 -62.64 -2.32
C LEU A 819 -12.78 -63.18 -3.45
N LYS A 820 -13.81 -62.40 -3.83
CA LYS A 820 -14.53 -62.63 -5.08
C LYS A 820 -13.58 -62.44 -6.26
N ARG A 821 -13.87 -63.12 -7.37
CA ARG A 821 -13.13 -62.90 -8.62
C ARG A 821 -13.57 -61.57 -9.22
N PHE A 822 -12.60 -60.70 -9.48
CA PHE A 822 -12.82 -59.41 -10.11
C PHE A 822 -12.30 -59.42 -11.53
N ASP A 823 -13.20 -59.18 -12.47
CA ASP A 823 -12.87 -58.77 -13.84
C ASP A 823 -12.97 -57.23 -13.98
N GLU A 824 -12.74 -56.71 -15.17
CA GLU A 824 -12.78 -55.27 -15.42
C GLU A 824 -14.17 -54.66 -15.15
N THR A 825 -15.25 -55.36 -15.49
CA THR A 825 -16.62 -54.89 -15.36
C THR A 825 -17.07 -54.86 -13.90
N THR A 826 -16.83 -55.94 -13.16
CA THR A 826 -17.11 -56.05 -11.73
C THR A 826 -16.27 -55.07 -10.91
N SER A 827 -15.01 -54.85 -11.28
CA SER A 827 -14.17 -53.81 -10.67
C SER A 827 -14.74 -52.40 -10.88
N LYS A 828 -15.17 -52.06 -12.11
CA LYS A 828 -15.82 -50.77 -12.42
C LYS A 828 -17.11 -50.58 -11.64
N ASN A 829 -17.95 -51.62 -11.55
CA ASN A 829 -19.19 -51.57 -10.78
C ASN A 829 -18.94 -51.35 -9.29
N LEU A 830 -17.92 -52.01 -8.73
CA LEU A 830 -17.52 -51.82 -7.33
C LEU A 830 -17.03 -50.38 -7.08
N VAL A 831 -16.24 -49.81 -7.99
CA VAL A 831 -15.82 -48.39 -7.91
C VAL A 831 -17.03 -47.45 -7.92
N ILE A 832 -17.99 -47.65 -8.83
CA ILE A 832 -19.22 -46.85 -8.90
C ILE A 832 -20.02 -46.96 -7.60
N GLN A 833 -20.13 -48.17 -7.06
CA GLN A 833 -20.83 -48.40 -5.80
C GLN A 833 -20.15 -47.66 -4.63
N ILE A 834 -18.83 -47.76 -4.48
CA ILE A 834 -18.07 -47.07 -3.43
C ILE A 834 -18.28 -45.55 -3.53
N ARG A 835 -18.22 -44.98 -4.74
CA ARG A 835 -18.49 -43.55 -4.96
C ARG A 835 -19.91 -43.16 -4.57
N LYS A 836 -20.91 -44.01 -4.83
CA LYS A 836 -22.30 -43.71 -4.49
C LYS A 836 -22.62 -43.88 -3.00
N SER A 837 -22.09 -44.91 -2.35
CA SER A 837 -22.52 -45.28 -0.98
C SER A 837 -21.55 -44.89 0.13
N VAL A 838 -20.29 -44.60 -0.19
CA VAL A 838 -19.21 -44.41 0.81
C VAL A 838 -18.54 -43.02 0.71
N TYR A 839 -18.36 -42.46 -0.49
CA TYR A 839 -17.65 -41.18 -0.67
C TYR A 839 -18.32 -40.02 0.09
N TYR A 840 -19.60 -39.77 -0.20
CA TYR A 840 -20.33 -38.66 0.38
C TYR A 840 -20.27 -38.66 1.93
N PRO A 841 -20.64 -39.74 2.64
CA PRO A 841 -20.59 -39.72 4.10
C PRO A 841 -19.16 -39.55 4.65
N ILE A 842 -18.13 -40.16 4.05
CA ILE A 842 -16.74 -39.95 4.51
C ILE A 842 -16.30 -38.49 4.32
N ILE A 843 -16.56 -37.91 3.14
CA ILE A 843 -16.17 -36.52 2.87
C ILE A 843 -16.86 -35.57 3.85
N GLN A 844 -18.15 -35.76 4.14
CA GLN A 844 -18.89 -34.88 5.05
C GLN A 844 -18.49 -35.07 6.51
N ILE A 845 -18.31 -36.31 6.99
CA ILE A 845 -17.99 -36.59 8.40
C ILE A 845 -16.64 -35.97 8.77
N TRP A 846 -15.59 -36.20 7.97
CA TRP A 846 -14.23 -35.69 8.22
C TRP A 846 -13.98 -34.26 7.68
N ARG A 847 -15.03 -33.53 7.34
CA ARG A 847 -14.93 -32.12 6.93
C ARG A 847 -14.57 -31.24 8.12
N ASP A 848 -14.07 -30.03 7.86
CA ASP A 848 -13.77 -29.02 8.89
C ASP A 848 -12.74 -29.51 9.93
N GLY A 849 -11.85 -30.42 9.50
CA GLY A 849 -10.80 -31.01 10.34
C GLY A 849 -11.28 -31.96 11.44
N ARG A 850 -12.55 -32.40 11.41
CA ARG A 850 -13.15 -33.30 12.41
C ARG A 850 -12.39 -34.61 12.52
N SER A 851 -12.25 -35.10 13.75
CA SER A 851 -11.55 -36.32 14.10
C SER A 851 -12.44 -37.26 14.89
N ILE A 852 -12.26 -38.56 14.71
CA ILE A 852 -12.84 -39.55 15.60
C ILE A 852 -12.27 -39.48 17.03
N ASP A 853 -11.18 -38.71 17.23
CA ASP A 853 -10.57 -38.42 18.54
C ASP A 853 -11.12 -37.13 19.17
N ASP A 854 -12.02 -36.40 18.49
CA ASP A 854 -12.64 -35.18 19.05
C ASP A 854 -13.50 -35.52 20.27
N ILE A 855 -13.54 -34.61 21.25
CA ILE A 855 -14.27 -34.83 22.52
C ILE A 855 -15.79 -35.02 22.31
N ASP A 856 -16.34 -34.37 21.28
CA ASP A 856 -17.77 -34.42 20.95
C ASP A 856 -18.12 -35.58 19.99
N CYS A 857 -17.13 -36.35 19.54
CA CYS A 857 -17.37 -37.53 18.71
C CYS A 857 -18.03 -38.64 19.54
N PRO A 858 -19.16 -39.22 19.11
CA PRO A 858 -19.80 -40.30 19.84
C PRO A 858 -18.89 -41.53 19.98
N GLY A 859 -18.54 -41.92 21.20
CA GLY A 859 -17.55 -43.00 21.45
C GLY A 859 -17.87 -44.34 20.79
N VAL A 860 -19.16 -44.69 20.65
CA VAL A 860 -19.60 -45.90 19.92
C VAL A 860 -19.24 -45.80 18.43
N PHE A 861 -19.43 -44.63 17.83
CA PHE A 861 -19.06 -44.39 16.45
C PHE A 861 -17.54 -44.36 16.28
N ALA A 862 -16.80 -43.68 17.16
CA ALA A 862 -15.34 -43.62 17.10
C ALA A 862 -14.72 -45.03 17.09
N LYS A 863 -15.19 -45.93 17.96
CA LYS A 863 -14.74 -47.33 17.99
C LYS A 863 -15.04 -48.06 16.68
N ALA A 864 -16.26 -47.93 16.16
CA ALA A 864 -16.65 -48.57 14.91
C ALA A 864 -15.87 -48.00 13.70
N ALA A 865 -15.61 -46.69 13.69
CA ALA A 865 -14.84 -46.01 12.66
C ALA A 865 -13.39 -46.50 12.65
N ARG A 866 -12.73 -46.66 13.80
CA ARG A 866 -11.38 -47.24 13.87
C ARG A 866 -11.32 -48.65 13.27
N SER A 867 -12.25 -49.54 13.66
CA SER A 867 -12.32 -50.88 13.10
C SER A 867 -12.56 -50.87 11.58
N ASN A 868 -13.38 -49.96 11.09
CA ASN A 868 -13.62 -49.78 9.66
C ASN A 868 -12.39 -49.23 8.92
N ILE A 869 -11.64 -48.31 9.52
CA ILE A 869 -10.39 -47.78 8.96
C ILE A 869 -9.35 -48.89 8.87
N ASP A 870 -9.16 -49.68 9.93
CA ASP A 870 -8.24 -50.82 9.94
C ASP A 870 -8.60 -51.84 8.85
N TYR A 871 -9.91 -52.12 8.67
CA TYR A 871 -10.42 -52.95 7.59
C TYR A 871 -10.13 -52.38 6.19
N LEU A 872 -10.34 -51.07 5.97
CA LEU A 872 -10.01 -50.44 4.69
C LEU A 872 -8.50 -50.48 4.41
N VAL A 873 -7.66 -50.38 5.44
CA VAL A 873 -6.20 -50.54 5.30
C VAL A 873 -5.82 -51.98 4.96
N SER A 874 -6.48 -52.99 5.55
CA SER A 874 -6.18 -54.38 5.20
C SER A 874 -6.49 -54.68 3.73
N LEU A 875 -7.57 -54.12 3.17
CA LEU A 875 -7.90 -54.24 1.74
C LEU A 875 -6.81 -53.68 0.81
N LEU A 876 -6.08 -52.65 1.23
CA LEU A 876 -4.99 -52.09 0.43
C LEU A 876 -3.79 -53.05 0.33
N GLN A 877 -3.61 -53.91 1.33
CA GLN A 877 -2.52 -54.90 1.40
C GLN A 877 -2.83 -56.20 0.66
N GLU A 878 -4.08 -56.44 0.24
CA GLU A 878 -4.48 -57.64 -0.50
C GLU A 878 -3.89 -57.66 -1.92
N ASN A 879 -3.04 -58.65 -2.23
CA ASN A 879 -2.29 -58.69 -3.50
C ASN A 879 -3.21 -58.80 -4.73
N ASP A 880 -4.26 -59.63 -4.64
CA ASP A 880 -5.18 -59.92 -5.75
C ASP A 880 -6.34 -58.91 -5.87
N PHE A 881 -6.30 -57.81 -5.11
CA PHE A 881 -7.37 -56.81 -5.10
C PHE A 881 -7.19 -55.75 -6.21
N PRO A 882 -8.23 -55.40 -7.00
CA PRO A 882 -8.08 -54.55 -8.18
C PRO A 882 -7.47 -53.18 -7.90
N THR A 883 -6.45 -52.78 -8.66
CA THR A 883 -5.74 -51.50 -8.50
C THR A 883 -6.67 -50.28 -8.63
N SER A 884 -7.69 -50.36 -9.49
CA SER A 884 -8.69 -49.31 -9.66
C SER A 884 -9.53 -49.10 -8.40
N VAL A 885 -9.84 -50.17 -7.67
CA VAL A 885 -10.59 -50.13 -6.41
C VAL A 885 -9.68 -49.65 -5.27
N LYS A 886 -8.43 -50.15 -5.20
CA LYS A 886 -7.42 -49.64 -4.26
C LYS A 886 -7.26 -48.13 -4.38
N SER A 887 -7.18 -47.60 -5.60
CA SER A 887 -7.05 -46.17 -5.86
C SER A 887 -8.20 -45.35 -5.28
N VAL A 888 -9.43 -45.88 -5.34
CA VAL A 888 -10.63 -45.22 -4.80
C VAL A 888 -10.64 -45.26 -3.27
N ILE A 889 -10.16 -46.34 -2.64
CA ILE A 889 -9.97 -46.45 -1.19
C ILE A 889 -8.87 -45.50 -0.71
N LEU A 890 -7.77 -45.33 -1.46
CA LEU A 890 -6.72 -44.36 -1.12
C LEU A 890 -7.29 -42.94 -1.01
N VAL A 891 -8.18 -42.53 -1.92
CA VAL A 891 -8.84 -41.21 -1.86
C VAL A 891 -9.71 -41.09 -0.60
N LEU A 892 -10.45 -42.15 -0.24
CA LEU A 892 -11.26 -42.17 0.99
C LEU A 892 -10.40 -42.00 2.24
N MET A 893 -9.24 -42.66 2.29
CA MET A 893 -8.28 -42.48 3.38
C MET A 893 -7.79 -41.03 3.44
N CYS A 894 -7.44 -40.43 2.31
CA CYS A 894 -7.04 -39.03 2.29
C CYS A 894 -8.12 -38.08 2.85
N CYS A 895 -9.41 -38.39 2.66
CA CYS A 895 -10.51 -37.61 3.24
C CYS A 895 -10.53 -37.59 4.77
N MET A 896 -9.97 -38.62 5.41
CA MET A 896 -9.91 -38.78 6.88
C MET A 896 -8.69 -38.12 7.52
N HIS A 897 -7.79 -37.55 6.71
CA HIS A 897 -6.62 -36.77 7.13
C HIS A 897 -5.83 -37.39 8.29
N LYS A 898 -5.98 -36.89 9.51
CA LYS A 898 -5.17 -37.26 10.69
C LYS A 898 -5.58 -38.59 11.32
N ASP A 899 -6.79 -39.08 11.02
CA ASP A 899 -7.30 -40.36 11.53
C ASP A 899 -6.77 -41.56 10.72
N VAL A 900 -5.96 -41.29 9.71
CA VAL A 900 -5.38 -42.31 8.83
C VAL A 900 -4.22 -43.05 9.53
N PRO A 901 -4.12 -44.38 9.42
CA PRO A 901 -3.05 -45.15 10.07
C PRO A 901 -1.63 -44.85 9.55
N ARG A 902 -0.63 -45.00 10.41
CA ARG A 902 0.78 -44.67 10.10
C ARG A 902 1.34 -45.36 8.85
N GLY A 903 0.94 -46.61 8.58
CA GLY A 903 1.39 -47.37 7.41
C GLY A 903 1.00 -46.74 6.08
N PHE A 904 -0.08 -45.96 6.05
CA PHE A 904 -0.54 -45.26 4.85
C PHE A 904 0.24 -43.96 4.58
N ILE A 905 0.73 -43.30 5.62
CA ILE A 905 1.48 -42.04 5.51
C ILE A 905 2.74 -42.23 4.65
N GLN A 906 3.43 -43.37 4.82
CA GLN A 906 4.63 -43.70 4.03
C GLN A 906 4.32 -43.85 2.53
N HIS A 907 3.14 -44.41 2.19
CA HIS A 907 2.71 -44.53 0.81
C HIS A 907 2.40 -43.17 0.16
N LEU A 908 1.80 -42.24 0.91
CA LEU A 908 1.56 -40.87 0.45
C LEU A 908 2.87 -40.12 0.19
N SER A 909 3.85 -40.19 1.11
CA SER A 909 5.14 -39.51 0.95
C SER A 909 5.88 -39.94 -0.32
N GLY A 910 5.88 -41.24 -0.65
CA GLY A 910 6.51 -41.75 -1.87
C GLY A 910 5.87 -41.26 -3.19
N GLN A 911 4.61 -40.79 -3.17
CA GLN A 911 3.98 -40.19 -4.36
C GLN A 911 4.50 -38.77 -4.65
N LEU A 912 4.94 -38.02 -3.63
CA LEU A 912 5.49 -36.67 -3.82
C LEU A 912 6.93 -36.67 -4.29
N GLU A 913 7.74 -37.62 -3.79
CA GLU A 913 9.15 -37.77 -4.20
C GLU A 913 9.30 -38.09 -5.69
N ASN A 914 8.30 -38.76 -6.28
CA ASN A 914 8.26 -39.11 -7.71
C ASN A 914 7.70 -37.98 -8.60
N GLY A 915 7.37 -36.81 -8.04
CA GLY A 915 7.02 -35.59 -8.79
C GLY A 915 5.68 -35.59 -9.55
N SER A 916 4.84 -36.62 -9.40
CA SER A 916 3.57 -36.75 -10.14
C SER A 916 2.37 -36.81 -9.20
N ILE A 917 1.77 -35.65 -8.92
CA ILE A 917 0.48 -35.55 -8.21
C ILE A 917 -0.62 -36.07 -9.15
N ARG A 918 -0.93 -37.37 -9.07
CA ARG A 918 -1.96 -38.00 -9.90
C ARG A 918 -3.39 -37.57 -9.53
N ASN A 919 -3.62 -37.18 -8.27
CA ASN A 919 -4.92 -36.75 -7.77
C ASN A 919 -4.78 -35.56 -6.79
N PRO A 920 -4.76 -34.30 -7.30
CA PRO A 920 -4.65 -33.09 -6.47
C PRO A 920 -5.68 -33.00 -5.36
N GLN A 921 -6.93 -33.41 -5.62
CA GLN A 921 -8.02 -33.35 -4.65
C GLN A 921 -7.75 -34.25 -3.44
N ALA A 922 -7.28 -35.47 -3.68
CA ALA A 922 -6.96 -36.40 -2.60
C ALA A 922 -5.86 -35.84 -1.69
N ILE A 923 -4.77 -35.32 -2.26
CA ILE A 923 -3.70 -34.69 -1.48
C ILE A 923 -4.24 -33.47 -0.71
N GLY A 924 -5.10 -32.67 -1.34
CA GLY A 924 -5.72 -31.51 -0.71
C GLY A 924 -6.55 -31.88 0.51
N PHE A 925 -7.28 -32.99 0.46
CA PHE A 925 -8.00 -33.53 1.61
C PHE A 925 -7.07 -34.06 2.71
N ALA A 926 -5.96 -34.71 2.35
CA ALA A 926 -5.01 -35.27 3.32
C ALA A 926 -4.30 -34.20 4.17
N LEU A 927 -4.11 -32.99 3.63
CA LEU A 927 -3.50 -31.86 4.34
C LEU A 927 -4.28 -31.48 5.61
N GLY A 928 -5.61 -31.60 5.59
CA GLY A 928 -6.46 -31.28 6.73
C GLY A 928 -6.13 -29.91 7.33
N ARG A 929 -5.95 -29.87 8.66
CA ARG A 929 -5.57 -28.67 9.44
C ARG A 929 -4.07 -28.44 9.58
N LEU A 930 -3.23 -29.29 9.00
CA LEU A 930 -1.77 -29.31 9.24
C LEU A 930 -1.41 -29.48 10.74
N ASP A 931 -2.22 -30.21 11.49
CA ASP A 931 -2.00 -30.45 12.93
C ASP A 931 -0.97 -31.56 13.17
N GLN A 932 -0.78 -32.48 12.21
CA GLN A 932 0.19 -33.55 12.31
C GLN A 932 1.55 -33.20 11.67
N PRO A 933 2.69 -33.69 12.22
CA PRO A 933 4.01 -33.48 11.64
C PRO A 933 4.13 -33.94 10.17
N TRP A 934 3.48 -35.04 9.81
CA TRP A 934 3.51 -35.55 8.44
C TRP A 934 2.71 -34.69 7.46
N GLN A 935 1.63 -34.04 7.91
CA GLN A 935 0.86 -33.10 7.10
C GLN A 935 1.68 -31.82 6.83
N ARG A 936 2.43 -31.34 7.84
CA ARG A 936 3.35 -30.22 7.67
C ARG A 936 4.50 -30.57 6.72
N ALA A 937 5.06 -31.78 6.84
CA ALA A 937 6.09 -32.26 5.91
C ALA A 937 5.56 -32.33 4.47
N LEU A 938 4.32 -32.82 4.30
CA LEU A 938 3.62 -32.86 3.02
C LEU A 938 3.42 -31.45 2.44
N PHE A 939 2.91 -30.52 3.24
CA PHE A 939 2.74 -29.11 2.88
C PHE A 939 4.07 -28.45 2.46
N SER A 940 5.12 -28.60 3.28
CA SER A 940 6.45 -28.08 2.96
C SER A 940 7.03 -28.68 1.69
N GLY A 941 6.75 -29.96 1.40
CA GLY A 941 7.13 -30.61 0.14
C GLY A 941 6.47 -29.96 -1.07
N LEU A 942 5.16 -29.67 -0.99
CA LEU A 942 4.40 -28.98 -2.05
C LEU A 942 4.92 -27.55 -2.28
N MET A 943 5.33 -26.84 -1.21
CA MET A 943 5.84 -25.47 -1.29
C MET A 943 7.21 -25.34 -1.98
N ARG A 944 7.98 -26.44 -2.11
CA ARG A 944 9.28 -26.41 -2.81
C ARG A 944 9.16 -26.11 -4.31
N ASN A 945 8.07 -26.55 -4.95
CA ASN A 945 7.81 -26.30 -6.37
C ASN A 945 6.31 -26.21 -6.64
N ILE A 946 5.80 -24.98 -6.73
CA ILE A 946 4.36 -24.70 -6.91
C ILE A 946 3.99 -24.83 -8.39
N THR A 947 3.60 -26.05 -8.79
CA THR A 947 3.05 -26.34 -10.12
C THR A 947 1.52 -26.13 -10.17
N GLU A 948 0.91 -26.16 -11.36
CA GLU A 948 -0.56 -26.09 -11.50
C GLU A 948 -1.26 -27.17 -10.67
N SER A 949 -0.73 -28.41 -10.65
CA SER A 949 -1.27 -29.50 -9.82
C SER A 949 -1.20 -29.19 -8.31
N VAL A 950 -0.19 -28.45 -7.86
CA VAL A 950 -0.08 -27.99 -6.47
C VAL A 950 -1.12 -26.91 -6.17
N LEU A 951 -1.32 -25.95 -7.08
CA LEU A 951 -2.38 -24.94 -6.93
C LEU A 951 -3.76 -25.61 -6.82
N ARG A 952 -4.04 -26.62 -7.66
CA ARG A 952 -5.29 -27.40 -7.60
C ARG A 952 -5.42 -28.21 -6.31
N THR A 953 -4.31 -28.64 -5.72
CA THR A 953 -4.27 -29.28 -4.40
C THR A 953 -4.69 -28.27 -3.32
N PHE A 954 -4.14 -27.05 -3.36
CA PHE A 954 -4.51 -25.98 -2.44
C PHE A 954 -5.95 -25.50 -2.63
N ALA A 955 -6.49 -25.49 -3.86
CA ALA A 955 -7.90 -25.19 -4.14
C ALA A 955 -8.85 -26.14 -3.38
N CYS A 956 -8.43 -27.39 -3.15
CA CYS A 956 -9.20 -28.34 -2.36
C CYS A 956 -8.98 -28.14 -0.86
N ALA A 957 -7.73 -27.94 -0.43
CA ALA A 957 -7.37 -27.80 0.99
C ALA A 957 -7.95 -26.52 1.63
N ILE A 958 -7.92 -25.39 0.93
CA ILE A 958 -8.36 -24.09 1.46
C ILE A 958 -9.85 -24.01 1.80
N TRP A 959 -10.63 -24.87 1.16
CA TRP A 959 -12.07 -25.02 1.40
C TRP A 959 -12.39 -26.21 2.30
N ARG A 960 -11.39 -27.01 2.70
CA ARG A 960 -11.59 -28.19 3.58
C ARG A 960 -11.65 -27.83 5.07
N ASP A 961 -10.96 -26.77 5.46
CA ASP A 961 -10.92 -26.25 6.83
C ASP A 961 -10.83 -24.71 6.84
N ARG A 962 -11.55 -24.07 7.77
CA ARG A 962 -11.58 -22.61 7.89
C ARG A 962 -10.23 -21.98 8.20
N HIS A 963 -9.35 -22.64 8.95
CA HIS A 963 -8.06 -22.10 9.40
C HIS A 963 -6.90 -22.44 8.48
N PHE A 964 -7.13 -23.17 7.39
CA PHE A 964 -6.07 -23.57 6.47
C PHE A 964 -5.34 -22.36 5.85
N VAL A 965 -6.09 -21.30 5.51
CA VAL A 965 -5.52 -20.08 4.91
C VAL A 965 -4.54 -19.36 5.84
N GLU A 966 -4.75 -19.46 7.15
CA GLU A 966 -3.91 -18.83 8.18
C GLU A 966 -2.60 -19.61 8.44
N GLN A 967 -2.45 -20.81 7.85
CA GLN A 967 -1.25 -21.63 8.02
C GLN A 967 -0.08 -21.23 7.11
N PHE A 968 -0.32 -20.35 6.13
CA PHE A 968 0.73 -19.86 5.24
C PHE A 968 1.51 -18.73 5.91
N GLU A 969 2.83 -18.67 5.69
CA GLU A 969 3.59 -17.43 5.93
C GLU A 969 3.35 -16.42 4.80
N ALA A 970 3.56 -15.11 5.05
CA ALA A 970 3.36 -14.08 4.03
C ALA A 970 4.23 -14.28 2.77
N THR A 971 5.47 -14.75 2.95
CA THR A 971 6.38 -15.09 1.85
C THR A 971 5.88 -16.28 1.02
N GLN A 972 5.39 -17.32 1.70
CA GLN A 972 4.80 -18.52 1.08
C GLN A 972 3.53 -18.17 0.30
N MET A 973 2.63 -17.39 0.90
CA MET A 973 1.42 -16.92 0.24
C MET A 973 1.76 -16.08 -1.01
N THR A 974 2.77 -15.21 -0.92
CA THR A 974 3.24 -14.44 -2.09
C THR A 974 3.70 -15.34 -3.23
N MET A 975 4.40 -16.44 -2.95
CA MET A 975 4.78 -17.43 -3.98
C MET A 975 3.55 -18.09 -4.62
N VAL A 976 2.57 -18.49 -3.82
CA VAL A 976 1.30 -19.06 -4.31
C VAL A 976 0.57 -18.08 -5.21
N LEU A 977 0.45 -16.81 -4.81
CA LEU A 977 -0.23 -15.76 -5.59
C LEU A 977 0.46 -15.48 -6.92
N LYS A 978 1.80 -15.42 -6.95
CA LYS A 978 2.56 -15.25 -8.19
C LYS A 978 2.34 -16.43 -9.15
N SER A 979 2.43 -17.66 -8.65
CA SER A 979 2.17 -18.86 -9.46
C SER A 979 0.71 -18.95 -9.94
N LEU A 980 -0.24 -18.56 -9.09
CA LEU A 980 -1.66 -18.52 -9.43
C LEU A 980 -1.96 -17.49 -10.52
N ASN A 981 -1.41 -16.27 -10.42
CA ASN A 981 -1.59 -15.25 -11.43
C ASN A 981 -0.97 -15.68 -12.78
N LEU A 982 0.20 -16.32 -12.75
CA LEU A 982 0.83 -16.89 -13.95
C LEU A 982 -0.07 -17.96 -14.59
N ALA A 983 -0.59 -18.91 -13.79
CA ALA A 983 -1.46 -19.98 -14.27
C ALA A 983 -2.76 -19.43 -14.88
N LEU A 984 -3.43 -18.46 -14.23
CA LEU A 984 -4.64 -17.81 -14.75
C LEU A 984 -4.36 -17.03 -16.05
N GLY A 985 -3.21 -16.35 -16.14
CA GLY A 985 -2.78 -15.62 -17.34
C GLY A 985 -2.50 -16.53 -18.53
N GLN A 986 -2.14 -17.80 -18.29
CA GLN A 986 -1.81 -18.80 -19.31
C GLN A 986 -3.00 -19.69 -19.74
N ILE A 987 -4.20 -19.49 -19.17
CA ILE A 987 -5.39 -20.24 -19.57
C ILE A 987 -5.68 -19.98 -21.06
N ASN A 988 -5.70 -21.03 -21.87
CA ASN A 988 -6.06 -20.96 -23.30
C ASN A 988 -7.59 -20.96 -23.50
N PRO A 989 -8.10 -20.52 -24.66
CA PRO A 989 -9.53 -20.66 -24.99
C PRO A 989 -10.02 -22.12 -24.87
N CYS A 990 -11.28 -22.29 -24.47
CA CYS A 990 -11.88 -23.63 -24.34
C CYS A 990 -11.81 -24.39 -25.69
N PRO A 991 -11.37 -25.66 -25.70
CA PRO A 991 -11.41 -26.49 -26.90
C PRO A 991 -12.84 -26.63 -27.44
N GLY A 992 -13.02 -26.53 -28.76
CA GLY A 992 -14.32 -26.72 -29.40
C GLY A 992 -14.74 -28.18 -29.44
N ILE A 993 -16.02 -28.48 -29.16
CA ILE A 993 -16.55 -29.85 -29.09
C ILE A 993 -16.90 -30.34 -30.50
N LYS A 994 -16.10 -31.26 -31.07
CA LYS A 994 -16.41 -31.92 -32.37
C LYS A 994 -16.51 -33.45 -32.26
N GLY A 995 -16.07 -34.04 -31.15
CA GLY A 995 -16.17 -35.48 -30.85
C GLY A 995 -16.09 -35.81 -29.34
N ALA A 996 -16.06 -37.10 -29.00
CA ALA A 996 -16.06 -37.57 -27.61
C ALA A 996 -14.78 -37.19 -26.82
N ASP A 997 -13.62 -37.16 -27.48
CA ASP A 997 -12.35 -36.73 -26.87
C ASP A 997 -12.30 -35.22 -26.62
N ASP A 998 -12.89 -34.42 -27.52
CA ASP A 998 -13.01 -32.97 -27.32
C ASP A 998 -13.93 -32.63 -26.14
N ASN A 999 -14.97 -33.43 -25.91
CA ASN A 999 -15.83 -33.29 -24.74
C ASN A 999 -15.03 -33.50 -23.44
N ARG A 1000 -14.15 -34.51 -23.40
CA ARG A 1000 -13.27 -34.75 -22.25
C ARG A 1000 -12.26 -33.61 -22.04
N ALA A 1001 -11.72 -33.06 -23.14
CA ALA A 1001 -10.80 -31.91 -23.07
C ALA A 1001 -11.51 -30.65 -22.54
N ALA A 1002 -12.74 -30.38 -22.99
CA ALA A 1002 -13.56 -29.26 -22.54
C ALA A 1002 -13.95 -29.39 -21.05
N VAL A 1003 -14.35 -30.58 -20.59
CA VAL A 1003 -14.62 -30.85 -19.17
C VAL A 1003 -13.38 -30.68 -18.30
N ASN A 1004 -12.22 -31.15 -18.78
CA ASN A 1004 -10.95 -30.94 -18.08
C ASN A 1004 -10.59 -29.46 -17.99
N TRP A 1005 -10.73 -28.71 -19.07
CA TRP A 1005 -10.49 -27.27 -19.12
C TRP A 1005 -11.38 -26.51 -18.14
N MET A 1006 -12.68 -26.84 -18.10
CA MET A 1006 -13.64 -26.27 -17.15
C MET A 1006 -13.21 -26.54 -15.71
N ARG A 1007 -12.84 -27.78 -15.40
CA ARG A 1007 -12.43 -28.18 -14.04
C ARG A 1007 -11.14 -27.48 -13.60
N THR A 1008 -10.08 -27.49 -14.42
CA THR A 1008 -8.80 -26.86 -14.05
C THR A 1008 -8.96 -25.36 -13.87
N THR A 1009 -9.70 -24.70 -14.77
CA THR A 1009 -10.01 -23.27 -14.67
C THR A 1009 -10.79 -22.95 -13.40
N THR A 1010 -11.84 -23.74 -13.10
CA THR A 1010 -12.67 -23.49 -11.91
C THR A 1010 -11.89 -23.71 -10.62
N GLU A 1011 -11.07 -24.75 -10.51
CA GLU A 1011 -10.24 -25.01 -9.32
C GLU A 1011 -9.24 -23.87 -9.04
N LEU A 1012 -8.64 -23.27 -10.07
CA LEU A 1012 -7.77 -22.09 -9.89
C LEU A 1012 -8.54 -20.86 -9.38
N LEU A 1013 -9.74 -20.64 -9.90
CA LEU A 1013 -10.62 -19.55 -9.47
C LEU A 1013 -11.16 -19.79 -8.04
N GLU A 1014 -11.45 -21.04 -7.67
CA GLU A 1014 -11.80 -21.43 -6.30
C GLU A 1014 -10.66 -21.20 -5.32
N LEU A 1015 -9.41 -21.50 -5.72
CA LEU A 1015 -8.23 -21.14 -4.92
C LEU A 1015 -8.15 -19.63 -4.74
N LEU A 1016 -8.34 -18.85 -5.82
CA LEU A 1016 -8.32 -17.38 -5.74
C LEU A 1016 -9.36 -16.84 -4.77
N LEU A 1017 -10.59 -17.38 -4.83
CA LEU A 1017 -11.66 -17.03 -3.89
C LEU A 1017 -11.27 -17.41 -2.45
N GLY A 1018 -10.64 -18.58 -2.27
CA GLY A 1018 -10.19 -19.04 -0.96
C GLY A 1018 -9.07 -18.20 -0.36
N VAL A 1019 -8.08 -17.78 -1.15
CA VAL A 1019 -6.95 -16.98 -0.64
C VAL A 1019 -7.34 -15.54 -0.32
N LEU A 1020 -8.41 -15.00 -0.91
CA LEU A 1020 -8.96 -13.69 -0.55
C LEU A 1020 -9.40 -13.62 0.93
N ARG A 1021 -9.64 -14.76 1.57
CA ARG A 1021 -9.92 -14.89 3.01
C ARG A 1021 -8.72 -14.47 3.89
N THR A 1022 -7.51 -14.34 3.33
CA THR A 1022 -6.35 -13.77 4.02
C THR A 1022 -6.59 -12.33 4.50
N ARG A 1023 -7.54 -11.59 3.92
CA ARG A 1023 -7.93 -10.25 4.39
C ARG A 1023 -8.47 -10.24 5.82
N ASP A 1024 -9.01 -11.35 6.31
CA ASP A 1024 -9.44 -11.50 7.70
C ASP A 1024 -8.38 -12.13 8.61
N ALA A 1025 -7.18 -12.43 8.09
CA ALA A 1025 -6.11 -13.03 8.88
C ALA A 1025 -5.66 -12.09 10.00
N ALA A 1026 -5.30 -12.66 11.16
CA ALA A 1026 -4.75 -11.91 12.29
C ALA A 1026 -3.38 -11.28 11.99
N ASP A 1027 -2.57 -11.93 11.15
CA ASP A 1027 -1.27 -11.44 10.70
C ASP A 1027 -1.43 -10.26 9.73
N MET A 1028 -0.80 -9.12 10.07
CA MET A 1028 -0.91 -7.89 9.30
C MET A 1028 -0.28 -8.00 7.90
N GLN A 1029 0.84 -8.73 7.75
CA GLN A 1029 1.48 -8.86 6.44
C GLN A 1029 0.60 -9.66 5.49
N LEU A 1030 0.05 -10.79 5.94
CA LEU A 1030 -0.91 -11.59 5.17
C LEU A 1030 -2.16 -10.79 4.80
N ARG A 1031 -2.75 -10.07 5.76
CA ARG A 1031 -3.93 -9.23 5.56
C ARG A 1031 -3.73 -8.19 4.46
N MET A 1032 -2.52 -7.64 4.37
CA MET A 1032 -2.21 -6.57 3.42
C MET A 1032 -1.94 -7.07 2.00
N LEU A 1033 -1.57 -8.35 1.79
CA LEU A 1033 -1.14 -8.87 0.48
C LEU A 1033 -2.17 -8.72 -0.64
N LEU A 1034 -3.44 -8.95 -0.32
CA LEU A 1034 -4.53 -8.97 -1.30
C LEU A 1034 -5.44 -7.74 -1.19
N GLN A 1035 -5.00 -6.65 -0.58
CA GLN A 1035 -5.80 -5.41 -0.59
C GLN A 1035 -5.95 -4.88 -2.03
N PRO A 1036 -7.06 -4.20 -2.39
CA PRO A 1036 -7.36 -3.80 -3.77
C PRO A 1036 -6.28 -2.94 -4.45
N HIS A 1037 -5.54 -2.16 -3.66
CA HIS A 1037 -4.47 -1.29 -4.16
C HIS A 1037 -3.17 -2.03 -4.48
N GLN A 1038 -2.99 -3.26 -4.01
CA GLN A 1038 -1.77 -4.04 -4.21
C GLN A 1038 -1.62 -4.47 -5.68
N GLN A 1039 -0.38 -4.43 -6.18
CA GLN A 1039 -0.08 -4.74 -7.57
C GLN A 1039 -0.48 -6.17 -7.96
N ILE A 1040 -0.27 -7.14 -7.06
CA ILE A 1040 -0.68 -8.53 -7.30
C ILE A 1040 -2.21 -8.67 -7.40
N THR A 1041 -2.98 -7.94 -6.59
CA THR A 1041 -4.45 -7.93 -6.65
C THR A 1041 -4.94 -7.34 -7.97
N LYS A 1042 -4.35 -6.22 -8.40
CA LYS A 1042 -4.63 -5.61 -9.72
C LYS A 1042 -4.32 -6.58 -10.87
N ALA A 1043 -3.19 -7.30 -10.79
CA ALA A 1043 -2.81 -8.29 -11.79
C ALA A 1043 -3.81 -9.46 -11.85
N LEU A 1044 -4.21 -9.99 -10.69
CA LEU A 1044 -5.21 -11.05 -10.57
C LEU A 1044 -6.57 -10.60 -11.12
N ALA A 1045 -6.99 -9.36 -10.86
CA ALA A 1045 -8.22 -8.81 -11.43
C ALA A 1045 -8.20 -8.80 -12.97
N ARG A 1046 -7.09 -8.38 -13.59
CA ARG A 1046 -6.92 -8.44 -15.06
C ARG A 1046 -7.00 -9.87 -15.58
N SER A 1047 -6.38 -10.83 -14.88
CA SER A 1047 -6.44 -12.25 -15.22
C SER A 1047 -7.86 -12.80 -15.15
N VAL A 1048 -8.65 -12.42 -14.14
CA VAL A 1048 -10.07 -12.82 -14.00
C VAL A 1048 -10.95 -12.23 -15.11
N GLU A 1049 -10.75 -10.97 -15.49
CA GLU A 1049 -11.48 -10.36 -16.62
C GLU A 1049 -11.19 -11.10 -17.94
N ARG A 1050 -9.90 -11.40 -18.20
CA ARG A 1050 -9.51 -12.21 -19.36
C ARG A 1050 -10.17 -13.59 -19.35
N VAL A 1051 -10.19 -14.28 -18.21
CA VAL A 1051 -10.86 -15.59 -18.08
C VAL A 1051 -12.37 -15.46 -18.30
N SER A 1052 -12.98 -14.34 -17.86
CA SER A 1052 -14.40 -14.07 -18.08
C SER A 1052 -14.73 -13.93 -19.58
N GLU A 1053 -13.88 -13.26 -20.35
CA GLU A 1053 -14.00 -13.18 -21.81
C GLU A 1053 -13.90 -14.57 -22.47
N LEU A 1054 -12.97 -15.42 -22.04
CA LEU A 1054 -12.80 -16.78 -22.56
C LEU A 1054 -14.03 -17.66 -22.28
N VAL A 1055 -14.60 -17.55 -21.08
CA VAL A 1055 -15.79 -18.31 -20.68
C VAL A 1055 -17.01 -17.83 -21.47
N ALA A 1056 -17.17 -16.52 -21.67
CA ALA A 1056 -18.27 -15.96 -22.47
C ALA A 1056 -18.25 -16.41 -23.94
N GLN A 1057 -17.08 -16.73 -24.48
CA GLN A 1057 -16.90 -17.28 -25.83
C GLN A 1057 -17.08 -18.81 -25.90
N SER A 1058 -17.18 -19.48 -24.75
CA SER A 1058 -17.29 -20.93 -24.65
C SER A 1058 -18.73 -21.40 -24.53
N THR A 1059 -19.00 -22.65 -24.92
CA THR A 1059 -20.31 -23.31 -24.73
C THR A 1059 -20.40 -24.05 -23.39
N VAL A 1060 -19.38 -23.95 -22.53
CA VAL A 1060 -19.24 -24.74 -21.30
C VAL A 1060 -19.44 -23.84 -20.09
N ALA A 1061 -20.38 -24.21 -19.22
CA ALA A 1061 -20.61 -23.48 -17.97
C ALA A 1061 -19.56 -23.87 -16.91
N LEU A 1062 -19.01 -22.89 -16.19
CA LEU A 1062 -18.15 -23.18 -15.04
C LEU A 1062 -18.98 -23.86 -13.94
N SER A 1063 -18.43 -24.92 -13.35
CA SER A 1063 -19.04 -25.65 -12.23
C SER A 1063 -18.22 -25.43 -10.97
N CYS A 1064 -18.72 -24.55 -10.10
CA CYS A 1064 -18.05 -24.21 -8.83
C CYS A 1064 -18.56 -25.09 -7.69
N ARG A 1065 -17.64 -25.68 -6.93
CA ARG A 1065 -17.94 -26.44 -5.70
C ARG A 1065 -18.41 -25.54 -4.57
N VAL A 1066 -17.94 -24.30 -4.54
CA VAL A 1066 -18.33 -23.31 -3.54
C VAL A 1066 -19.65 -22.68 -3.96
N GLN A 1067 -20.71 -22.87 -3.18
CA GLN A 1067 -22.00 -22.24 -3.47
C GLN A 1067 -22.00 -20.78 -3.00
N ILE A 1068 -22.10 -19.89 -3.98
CA ILE A 1068 -22.09 -18.44 -3.82
C ILE A 1068 -23.52 -17.97 -3.98
N ASN A 1069 -24.09 -17.37 -2.93
CA ASN A 1069 -25.37 -16.69 -3.00
C ASN A 1069 -25.12 -15.21 -3.32
N ILE A 1070 -25.61 -14.76 -4.47
CA ILE A 1070 -25.35 -13.42 -4.97
C ILE A 1070 -26.50 -12.93 -5.84
N GLU A 1071 -26.92 -11.69 -5.60
CA GLU A 1071 -27.89 -11.00 -6.46
C GLU A 1071 -27.14 -10.25 -7.56
N LYS A 1072 -27.42 -10.60 -8.82
CA LYS A 1072 -26.81 -9.94 -9.99
C LYS A 1072 -27.80 -8.94 -10.60
N PRO A 1073 -27.33 -7.80 -11.11
CA PRO A 1073 -28.17 -6.88 -11.87
C PRO A 1073 -28.88 -7.56 -13.05
N GLU A 1074 -30.09 -7.12 -13.37
CA GLU A 1074 -30.85 -7.65 -14.51
C GLU A 1074 -30.03 -7.59 -15.81
N GLY A 1075 -29.89 -8.72 -16.50
CA GLY A 1075 -29.13 -8.84 -17.75
C GLY A 1075 -27.65 -9.23 -17.61
N ASP A 1076 -27.09 -9.34 -16.39
CA ASP A 1076 -25.73 -9.85 -16.19
C ASP A 1076 -25.70 -11.40 -16.19
N HIS A 1077 -25.14 -11.95 -17.27
CA HIS A 1077 -24.98 -13.39 -17.49
C HIS A 1077 -23.62 -13.94 -17.01
N THR A 1078 -22.80 -13.14 -16.32
CA THR A 1078 -21.50 -13.58 -15.80
C THR A 1078 -21.70 -14.72 -14.78
N PRO A 1079 -20.92 -15.82 -14.85
CA PRO A 1079 -20.95 -16.88 -13.83
C PRO A 1079 -20.68 -16.34 -12.43
N ASP A 1080 -21.39 -16.86 -11.42
CA ASP A 1080 -21.39 -16.30 -10.05
C ASP A 1080 -19.98 -16.21 -9.43
N LEU A 1081 -19.13 -17.22 -9.68
CA LEU A 1081 -17.74 -17.23 -9.22
C LEU A 1081 -16.91 -16.08 -9.80
N LEU A 1082 -17.03 -15.83 -11.11
CA LEU A 1082 -16.29 -14.76 -11.77
C LEU A 1082 -16.80 -13.38 -11.35
N PHE A 1083 -18.13 -13.24 -11.22
CA PHE A 1083 -18.74 -12.01 -10.73
C PHE A 1083 -18.31 -11.71 -9.29
N ALA A 1084 -18.31 -12.70 -8.39
CA ALA A 1084 -17.86 -12.54 -7.01
C ALA A 1084 -16.38 -12.17 -6.93
N LEU A 1085 -15.51 -12.87 -7.67
CA LEU A 1085 -14.08 -12.57 -7.73
C LEU A 1085 -13.82 -11.15 -8.21
N ARG A 1086 -14.57 -10.68 -9.21
CA ARG A 1086 -14.49 -9.30 -9.69
C ARG A 1086 -14.77 -8.28 -8.58
N LEU A 1087 -15.83 -8.47 -7.80
CA LEU A 1087 -16.18 -7.57 -6.70
C LEU A 1087 -15.13 -7.60 -5.57
N TYR A 1088 -14.71 -8.80 -5.13
CA TYR A 1088 -13.68 -8.91 -4.09
C TYR A 1088 -12.33 -8.31 -4.52
N LEU A 1089 -11.86 -8.58 -5.74
CA LEU A 1089 -10.55 -8.11 -6.20
C LEU A 1089 -10.51 -6.58 -6.39
N THR A 1090 -11.64 -5.98 -6.75
CA THR A 1090 -11.77 -4.51 -6.90
C THR A 1090 -12.05 -3.79 -5.58
N GLY A 1091 -12.45 -4.53 -4.53
CA GLY A 1091 -12.80 -3.96 -3.23
C GLY A 1091 -14.17 -3.28 -3.23
N ASP A 1092 -15.09 -3.71 -4.09
CA ASP A 1092 -16.44 -3.14 -4.15
C ASP A 1092 -17.25 -3.55 -2.91
N ASP A 1093 -17.91 -2.59 -2.25
CA ASP A 1093 -18.78 -2.85 -1.09
C ASP A 1093 -19.90 -3.84 -1.39
N GLY A 1094 -20.32 -3.99 -2.66
CA GLY A 1094 -21.27 -5.02 -3.08
C GLY A 1094 -20.77 -6.44 -2.77
N ALA A 1095 -19.47 -6.64 -2.59
CA ALA A 1095 -18.91 -7.91 -2.14
C ALA A 1095 -19.34 -8.27 -0.70
N ASN A 1096 -19.73 -7.30 0.14
CA ASN A 1096 -20.25 -7.56 1.49
C ASN A 1096 -21.62 -8.27 1.47
N ALA A 1097 -22.37 -8.20 0.37
CA ALA A 1097 -23.66 -8.88 0.21
C ALA A 1097 -23.51 -10.34 -0.28
N ILE A 1098 -22.29 -10.78 -0.57
CA ILE A 1098 -22.01 -12.14 -1.07
C ILE A 1098 -21.89 -13.09 0.10
N HIS A 1099 -22.71 -14.15 0.11
CA HIS A 1099 -22.65 -15.18 1.15
C HIS A 1099 -22.26 -16.54 0.58
N ILE A 1100 -21.34 -17.23 1.27
CA ILE A 1100 -20.92 -18.58 0.91
C ILE A 1100 -21.68 -19.59 1.78
N THR A 1101 -22.62 -20.32 1.17
CA THR A 1101 -23.61 -21.12 1.93
C THR A 1101 -23.15 -22.55 2.20
N ARG A 1102 -22.49 -23.22 1.25
CA ARG A 1102 -21.95 -24.57 1.40
C ARG A 1102 -20.87 -24.89 0.37
N ILE A 1103 -20.19 -26.03 0.55
CA ILE A 1103 -19.26 -26.59 -0.46
C ILE A 1103 -19.75 -27.98 -0.86
N SER A 1104 -19.89 -28.20 -2.17
CA SER A 1104 -20.38 -29.42 -2.79
C SER A 1104 -19.22 -30.22 -3.37
N ASP A 1105 -18.60 -31.08 -2.56
CA ASP A 1105 -17.52 -31.98 -3.00
C ASP A 1105 -18.03 -33.27 -3.67
N SER A 1106 -19.34 -33.43 -3.83
CA SER A 1106 -19.92 -34.53 -4.60
C SER A 1106 -19.67 -34.30 -6.09
N GLN A 1107 -18.85 -35.18 -6.71
CA GLN A 1107 -18.73 -35.28 -8.17
C GLN A 1107 -20.01 -35.89 -8.75
N ASP A 1108 -21.12 -35.17 -8.68
CA ASP A 1108 -22.28 -35.40 -9.55
C ASP A 1108 -22.17 -34.42 -10.73
N ALA A 1109 -21.22 -34.73 -11.62
CA ALA A 1109 -21.14 -34.22 -13.00
C ALA A 1109 -20.60 -35.33 -13.90
#